data_AF-A0A9E1UT51-F1
#
_entry.id   AF-A0A9E1UT51-F1
#
_cell.length_a   1.000
_cell.length_b   1.000
_cell.length_c   1.000
_cell.angle_alpha   90.00
_cell.angle_beta   90.00
_cell.angle_gamma   90.00
#
_symmetry.space_group_name_H-M   'P 1'
#
loop_
_entity.id
_entity.type
_entity.pdbx_description
1 polymer ?
#
loop_
_entity_poly.entity_id
_entity_poly.type
_entity_poly.pdbx_seq_one_letter_code
_entity_poly.pdbx_strand_id
1 'polypeptide(L)'
;MGMKQTFLPLILLTSLAWSAPGGLVARYGFADGAALGHDSHGTRHMACTGGASERSPKGPAAAFDGDGGMELAAAECPAFRSGFGLDFWLRLDDMTGPMLVAGRDGQFLLRLDPLQENGRLSLFIRGDTWEPRLRGPRLNKGQWYHVQAGWNGRQMVLQVGDSVARQQRRLRMRPTTAPFLLGKKLEWGSPLKGALADVQVLAPPPTSWFKATPVERVAGARLEVFEVDNAYPRAGRPETVNLRLRADQDQPATQVMLQAGPGLALSGRATRPVPALGPNESAELTWQVQAKAPGNYALVLTDKGGVTQRRQVQFRPSVPQRKLAYVPPPEPVKTEVLVGAQMCPLWKEGARRAVWEPIVPWEKRKPLLGWYDEGDPEVMDWEIKWSLDHGISFFVYCWYRTSQGGPVEHKLGHGIHDGLFRSRYGDQFKFSIMWENQGKGTSGISSEEDFLQNLLPFWIKTYFKRGNYLVLDGKPLLYIYRPEFLVNDLGSIAKVRQALDKARAACRDAGFKGLTLLGEYRGSNPKHLQLLVDLGIDCSFAYCWPLPGSPSSEKAVGMQEEILRERRKTNILPEMINVSMGWDSRPWHPSASIWRHTPTDFAEACKRALKATKEYPEGSLSRRVVILDNWNEYGEGHYLAPHRQYGFGYLDAVREAFAPNAPHEHQDLTPADVGLGPYDSLYQTARREDERILRLLTAKPQKAVQEEGLVAYWSFDGQGDVDVAVDQSGHGLGARLRKTALVPGKAGRALVCAGGSAQTSKNPALFPEHLTISCWIRTDEAKQSDRWFVNSIYGGTTDSGFRLGMTGGGRLCWGVPETEWSHHLAAKEPLPLGRWVHVAATADNQAMRIYMDGKEVAKTERSVPVGAPLGRHLTLGNYEHQHRAHFIGLLDEVRLYDRVLTPAQIETLAKPAAR
;
A
#
# COMPACT_ATOMS: atom_id res chain seq x y z
N MET A 1 35.87 74.74 -27.34
CA MET A 1 35.10 75.76 -28.10
C MET A 1 33.84 75.09 -28.63
N GLY A 2 32.65 75.54 -28.20
CA GLY A 2 31.37 75.22 -28.86
C GLY A 2 30.57 74.01 -28.35
N MET A 3 29.75 74.24 -27.32
CA MET A 3 28.54 73.45 -27.00
C MET A 3 27.55 73.38 -28.17
N LYS A 4 26.85 72.25 -28.32
CA LYS A 4 25.40 72.24 -28.59
C LYS A 4 24.74 71.13 -27.77
N GLN A 5 23.91 71.57 -26.82
CA GLN A 5 22.91 70.76 -26.14
C GLN A 5 21.75 70.46 -27.09
N THR A 6 21.25 69.23 -27.06
CA THR A 6 19.87 68.91 -27.40
C THR A 6 19.33 68.01 -26.30
N PHE A 7 18.29 68.49 -25.62
CA PHE A 7 17.53 67.78 -24.60
C PHE A 7 16.79 66.57 -25.22
N LEU A 8 16.86 65.40 -24.57
CA LEU A 8 15.88 64.33 -24.70
C LEU A 8 15.39 63.92 -23.30
N PRO A 9 14.11 63.51 -23.14
CA PRO A 9 13.41 63.50 -21.87
C PRO A 9 13.86 62.36 -20.95
N LEU A 10 13.80 62.64 -19.65
CA LEU A 10 13.93 61.68 -18.57
C LEU A 10 12.77 60.67 -18.64
N ILE A 11 12.98 59.51 -19.28
CA ILE A 11 12.09 58.36 -19.10
C ILE A 11 12.56 57.63 -17.85
N LEU A 12 11.78 57.78 -16.78
CA LEU A 12 11.83 56.88 -15.63
C LEU A 12 11.65 55.44 -16.14
N LEU A 13 12.74 54.68 -16.20
CA LEU A 13 12.69 53.22 -16.22
C LEU A 13 12.21 52.78 -14.84
N THR A 14 10.89 52.75 -14.69
CA THR A 14 10.23 51.93 -13.68
C THR A 14 10.76 50.51 -13.81
N SER A 15 11.20 49.95 -12.70
CA SER A 15 11.57 48.54 -12.60
C SER A 15 10.40 47.70 -13.13
N LEU A 16 10.59 47.10 -14.30
CA LEU A 16 9.66 46.11 -14.84
C LEU A 16 9.63 44.93 -13.87
N ALA A 17 8.55 44.86 -13.10
CA ALA A 17 8.20 43.69 -12.32
C ALA A 17 8.03 42.50 -13.27
N TRP A 18 8.52 41.34 -12.85
CA TRP A 18 8.34 40.05 -13.53
C TRP A 18 6.86 39.81 -13.86
N SER A 19 6.49 39.96 -15.13
CA SER A 19 5.19 39.50 -15.61
C SER A 19 5.32 38.86 -16.99
N ALA A 20 5.86 37.64 -17.01
CA ALA A 20 5.49 36.65 -18.01
C ALA A 20 4.49 35.66 -17.36
N PRO A 21 3.51 35.12 -18.10
CA PRO A 21 2.50 34.22 -17.55
C PRO A 21 3.12 32.83 -17.25
N GLY A 22 3.77 32.70 -16.09
CA GLY A 22 4.06 31.44 -15.38
C GLY A 22 5.06 30.47 -16.03
N GLY A 23 6.00 29.98 -15.22
CA GLY A 23 6.63 28.68 -15.47
C GLY A 23 8.14 28.70 -15.39
N LEU A 24 8.83 28.96 -16.50
CA LEU A 24 10.28 28.72 -16.66
C LEU A 24 11.13 29.96 -16.39
N VAL A 25 12.03 29.83 -15.42
CA VAL A 25 13.00 30.85 -15.03
C VAL A 25 14.33 30.63 -15.75
N ALA A 26 14.83 29.40 -15.76
CA ALA A 26 16.12 29.07 -16.39
C ALA A 26 16.14 27.63 -16.89
N ARG A 27 16.91 27.36 -17.96
CA ARG A 27 17.17 26.01 -18.49
C ARG A 27 18.65 25.80 -18.81
N TYR A 28 19.20 24.65 -18.42
CA TYR A 28 20.61 24.29 -18.59
C TYR A 28 20.74 22.94 -19.32
N GLY A 29 21.25 22.98 -20.55
CA GLY A 29 21.33 21.82 -21.47
C GLY A 29 22.73 21.24 -21.72
N PHE A 30 23.80 21.87 -21.23
CA PHE A 30 25.18 21.34 -21.17
C PHE A 30 25.86 20.91 -22.49
N ALA A 31 25.56 21.55 -23.63
CA ALA A 31 25.91 21.04 -24.95
C ALA A 31 27.42 20.90 -25.30
N ASP A 32 28.33 21.68 -24.70
CA ASP A 32 29.73 21.79 -25.16
C ASP A 32 30.80 21.71 -24.05
N GLY A 33 30.50 21.09 -22.90
CA GLY A 33 31.41 21.07 -21.75
C GLY A 33 31.61 22.42 -21.05
N ALA A 34 31.22 23.53 -21.68
CA ALA A 34 30.88 24.77 -21.02
C ALA A 34 29.39 24.74 -20.60
N ALA A 35 29.08 24.98 -19.33
CA ALA A 35 27.71 25.13 -18.87
C ALA A 35 27.12 26.45 -19.37
N LEU A 36 26.74 26.51 -20.66
CA LEU A 36 25.99 27.63 -21.20
C LEU A 36 24.51 27.42 -20.85
N GLY A 37 24.06 28.10 -19.80
CA GLY A 37 22.64 28.23 -19.46
C GLY A 37 22.01 29.40 -20.20
N HIS A 38 20.89 29.17 -20.88
CA HIS A 38 20.05 30.23 -21.39
C HIS A 38 18.88 30.39 -20.40
N ASP A 39 18.74 31.56 -19.79
CA ASP A 39 17.47 31.93 -19.17
C ASP A 39 16.47 32.31 -20.27
N SER A 40 15.19 32.45 -19.91
CA SER A 40 14.15 32.86 -20.85
C SER A 40 14.31 34.29 -21.41
N HIS A 41 15.37 35.02 -21.00
CA HIS A 41 15.70 36.38 -21.42
C HIS A 41 17.03 36.50 -22.18
N GLY A 42 17.77 35.39 -22.37
CA GLY A 42 18.97 35.32 -23.23
C GLY A 42 20.28 35.81 -22.60
N THR A 43 20.35 36.00 -21.28
CA THR A 43 21.40 36.79 -20.61
C THR A 43 22.54 36.00 -19.93
N ARG A 44 22.65 34.68 -20.14
CA ARG A 44 23.78 33.82 -19.69
C ARG A 44 24.19 34.01 -18.21
N HIS A 45 23.30 33.74 -17.27
CA HIS A 45 23.50 34.04 -15.84
C HIS A 45 24.35 33.05 -15.02
N MET A 46 25.32 32.34 -15.58
CA MET A 46 25.92 31.23 -14.83
C MET A 46 27.42 31.00 -15.11
N ALA A 47 28.22 31.13 -14.04
CA ALA A 47 29.62 30.71 -14.01
C ALA A 47 29.70 29.25 -13.53
N CYS A 48 30.18 28.36 -14.39
CA CYS A 48 30.52 26.98 -14.02
C CYS A 48 31.96 26.94 -13.50
N THR A 49 32.18 26.28 -12.37
CA THR A 49 33.51 25.88 -11.94
C THR A 49 33.52 24.36 -11.93
N GLY A 50 34.28 23.72 -12.83
CA GLY A 50 34.49 22.27 -12.84
C GLY A 50 33.29 21.43 -13.31
N GLY A 51 33.45 20.75 -14.43
CA GLY A 51 32.54 19.67 -14.85
C GLY A 51 32.95 19.04 -16.19
N ALA A 52 32.97 17.71 -16.26
CA ALA A 52 33.26 16.99 -17.51
C ALA A 52 31.95 16.77 -18.31
N SER A 53 32.05 16.86 -19.64
CA SER A 53 30.93 16.56 -20.53
C SER A 53 30.70 15.05 -20.64
N GLU A 54 29.46 14.60 -20.44
CA GLU A 54 29.06 13.21 -20.66
C GLU A 54 27.65 13.13 -21.29
N ARG A 55 27.16 11.89 -21.55
CA ARG A 55 25.82 11.66 -22.09
C ARG A 55 24.82 11.20 -21.03
N SER A 56 23.63 11.80 -21.07
CA SER A 56 22.43 11.43 -20.33
C SER A 56 21.33 10.90 -21.27
N PRO A 57 20.21 10.37 -20.74
CA PRO A 57 19.04 9.98 -21.54
C PRO A 57 18.39 11.12 -22.35
N LYS A 58 18.66 12.39 -22.03
CA LYS A 58 18.10 13.57 -22.73
C LYS A 58 19.14 14.37 -23.52
N GLY A 59 20.36 13.86 -23.65
CA GLY A 59 21.46 14.53 -24.36
C GLY A 59 22.64 14.85 -23.44
N PRO A 60 23.38 15.93 -23.69
CA PRO A 60 24.57 16.30 -22.92
C PRO A 60 24.29 16.51 -21.42
N ALA A 61 25.27 16.19 -20.58
CA ALA A 61 25.22 16.33 -19.13
C ALA A 61 26.52 16.92 -18.58
N ALA A 62 26.42 17.56 -17.42
CA ALA A 62 27.58 17.98 -16.64
C ALA A 62 27.83 16.99 -15.49
N ALA A 63 29.01 16.36 -15.49
CA ALA A 63 29.49 15.52 -14.39
C ALA A 63 30.33 16.35 -13.42
N PHE A 64 30.05 16.21 -12.12
CA PHE A 64 30.72 16.83 -10.99
C PHE A 64 31.41 15.74 -10.17
N ASP A 65 32.71 15.89 -9.92
CA ASP A 65 33.56 14.94 -9.16
C ASP A 65 33.71 15.33 -7.68
N GLY A 66 33.02 16.39 -7.26
CA GLY A 66 33.15 16.99 -5.94
C GLY A 66 33.97 18.28 -5.92
N ASP A 67 34.66 18.65 -6.99
CA ASP A 67 35.32 19.95 -7.14
C ASP A 67 34.61 20.77 -8.21
N GLY A 68 33.47 21.34 -7.82
CA GLY A 68 32.72 22.20 -8.73
C GLY A 68 31.28 22.44 -8.34
N GLY A 69 30.56 23.05 -9.27
CA GLY A 69 29.15 23.35 -9.11
C GLY A 69 28.76 24.62 -9.85
N MET A 70 27.48 24.91 -9.72
CA MET A 70 26.81 25.96 -10.45
C MET A 70 26.17 26.94 -9.46
N GLU A 71 26.38 28.23 -9.70
CA GLU A 71 25.84 29.32 -8.88
C GLU A 71 25.12 30.36 -9.75
N LEU A 72 23.93 30.75 -9.32
CA LEU A 72 23.21 31.93 -9.79
C LEU A 72 23.25 32.99 -8.69
N ALA A 73 23.77 34.17 -8.99
CA ALA A 73 23.95 35.23 -8.01
C ALA A 73 22.62 35.66 -7.39
N ALA A 74 22.65 36.09 -6.12
CA ALA A 74 21.43 36.41 -5.39
C ALA A 74 20.59 37.53 -6.03
N ALA A 75 21.24 38.51 -6.67
CA ALA A 75 20.60 39.60 -7.39
C ALA A 75 19.86 39.14 -8.66
N GLU A 76 20.23 37.99 -9.20
CA GLU A 76 19.69 37.41 -10.44
C GLU A 76 18.71 36.26 -10.16
N CYS A 77 18.56 35.85 -8.90
CA CYS A 77 17.68 34.76 -8.51
C CYS A 77 16.20 35.17 -8.47
N PRO A 78 15.27 34.33 -8.98
CA PRO A 78 13.83 34.54 -8.80
C PRO A 78 13.45 34.64 -7.32
N ALA A 79 12.36 35.35 -7.04
CA ALA A 79 11.90 35.58 -5.67
C ALA A 79 11.27 34.35 -4.99
N PHE A 80 10.90 33.30 -5.75
CA PHE A 80 10.25 32.04 -5.31
C PHE A 80 9.04 32.18 -4.35
N ARG A 81 8.49 33.39 -4.18
CA ARG A 81 7.45 33.72 -3.17
C ARG A 81 6.15 32.93 -3.33
N SER A 82 5.78 32.62 -4.56
CA SER A 82 4.58 31.86 -4.93
C SER A 82 4.86 30.36 -5.13
N GLY A 83 6.10 29.92 -4.90
CA GLY A 83 6.55 28.55 -5.12
C GLY A 83 7.76 28.44 -6.05
N PHE A 84 8.35 27.24 -6.08
CA PHE A 84 9.46 26.89 -6.96
C PHE A 84 9.29 25.47 -7.51
N GLY A 85 9.90 25.20 -8.66
CA GLY A 85 10.04 23.87 -9.23
C GLY A 85 11.44 23.65 -9.81
N LEU A 86 11.90 22.40 -9.73
CA LEU A 86 13.12 21.91 -10.33
C LEU A 86 12.76 20.67 -11.14
N ASP A 87 13.09 20.67 -12.43
CA ASP A 87 12.91 19.54 -13.35
C ASP A 87 14.26 19.22 -13.98
N PHE A 88 14.81 18.02 -13.75
CA PHE A 88 16.14 17.67 -14.25
C PHE A 88 16.38 16.17 -14.25
N TRP A 89 17.45 15.75 -14.92
CA TRP A 89 18.00 14.40 -14.80
C TRP A 89 19.16 14.40 -13.82
N LEU A 90 19.18 13.41 -12.92
CA LEU A 90 20.17 13.24 -11.87
C LEU A 90 20.81 11.85 -11.95
N ARG A 91 22.13 11.80 -11.89
CA ARG A 91 22.91 10.60 -11.55
C ARG A 91 23.77 10.90 -10.33
N LEU A 92 23.88 9.96 -9.40
CA LEU A 92 24.78 10.08 -8.25
C LEU A 92 25.89 9.05 -8.36
N ASP A 93 27.14 9.49 -8.26
CA ASP A 93 28.32 8.61 -8.31
C ASP A 93 28.89 8.34 -6.90
N ASP A 94 28.41 9.07 -5.90
CA ASP A 94 28.67 8.87 -4.48
C ASP A 94 27.32 8.87 -3.72
N MET A 95 27.20 8.03 -2.69
CA MET A 95 25.99 7.86 -1.88
C MET A 95 26.19 8.27 -0.41
N THR A 96 27.34 8.85 -0.06
CA THR A 96 27.79 9.15 1.32
C THR A 96 27.37 10.53 1.81
N GLY A 97 26.11 10.94 1.58
CA GLY A 97 25.59 12.27 1.94
C GLY A 97 25.91 12.72 3.38
N PRO A 98 25.63 13.99 3.77
CA PRO A 98 24.75 14.93 3.09
C PRO A 98 25.39 15.55 1.85
N MET A 99 24.70 15.49 0.71
CA MET A 99 25.20 16.02 -0.56
C MET A 99 24.17 16.94 -1.20
N LEU A 100 24.52 18.19 -1.47
CA LEU A 100 23.60 19.14 -2.09
C LEU A 100 23.45 18.83 -3.58
N VAL A 101 22.20 18.66 -4.02
CA VAL A 101 21.88 18.57 -5.46
C VAL A 101 21.46 19.94 -5.98
N ALA A 102 20.54 20.60 -5.28
CA ALA A 102 20.07 21.95 -5.60
C ALA A 102 19.57 22.65 -4.34
N GLY A 103 19.70 23.97 -4.23
CA GLY A 103 19.15 24.67 -3.09
C GLY A 103 19.45 26.16 -3.06
N ARG A 104 18.78 26.86 -2.15
CA ARG A 104 19.04 28.25 -1.82
C ARG A 104 18.97 28.41 -0.31
N ASP A 105 20.09 28.76 0.30
CA ASP A 105 20.18 28.83 1.76
C ASP A 105 19.15 29.83 2.32
N GLY A 106 18.52 29.44 3.43
CA GLY A 106 17.40 30.18 4.01
C GLY A 106 16.03 29.90 3.39
N GLN A 107 15.93 29.14 2.29
CA GLN A 107 14.65 28.88 1.60
C GLN A 107 14.35 27.40 1.40
N PHE A 108 15.16 26.67 0.64
CA PHE A 108 14.93 25.25 0.36
C PHE A 108 16.24 24.54 0.01
N LEU A 109 16.25 23.22 0.16
CA LEU A 109 17.35 22.38 -0.30
C LEU A 109 16.79 21.03 -0.77
N LEU A 110 17.37 20.54 -1.85
CA LEU A 110 17.21 19.21 -2.39
C LEU A 110 18.57 18.53 -2.23
N ARG A 111 18.64 17.53 -1.37
CA ARG A 111 19.89 16.86 -1.02
C ARG A 111 19.74 15.35 -0.98
N LEU A 112 20.85 14.65 -1.17
CA LEU A 112 20.98 13.28 -0.70
C LEU A 112 21.26 13.33 0.81
N ASP A 113 20.43 12.65 1.59
CA ASP A 113 20.62 12.53 3.04
C ASP A 113 21.82 11.60 3.38
N PRO A 114 22.46 11.78 4.54
CA PRO A 114 23.46 10.84 5.04
C PRO A 114 22.89 9.43 5.21
N LEU A 115 23.76 8.42 5.18
CA LEU A 115 23.36 7.01 5.38
C LEU A 115 22.70 6.79 6.75
N GLN A 116 23.14 7.52 7.79
CA GLN A 116 22.52 7.51 9.12
C GLN A 116 21.07 8.05 9.08
N GLU A 117 20.73 8.87 8.09
CA GLU A 117 19.38 9.38 7.83
C GLU A 117 18.67 8.63 6.69
N ASN A 118 19.09 7.40 6.38
CA ASN A 118 18.55 6.50 5.37
C ASN A 118 18.93 6.76 3.91
N GLY A 119 19.84 7.69 3.60
CA GLY A 119 20.44 7.80 2.25
C GLY A 119 19.46 8.12 1.12
N ARG A 120 18.40 8.89 1.39
CA ARG A 120 17.34 9.22 0.40
C ARG A 120 17.55 10.58 -0.22
N LEU A 121 17.01 10.78 -1.42
CA LEU A 121 16.85 12.14 -1.95
C LEU A 121 15.68 12.81 -1.22
N SER A 122 15.92 13.98 -0.64
CA SER A 122 14.94 14.68 0.20
C SER A 122 14.86 16.15 -0.16
N LEU A 123 13.62 16.65 -0.23
CA LEU A 123 13.30 18.06 -0.43
C LEU A 123 12.91 18.68 0.91
N PHE A 124 13.59 19.76 1.29
CA PHE A 124 13.32 20.51 2.51
C PHE A 124 12.95 21.94 2.15
N ILE A 125 12.04 22.51 2.94
CA ILE A 125 11.68 23.92 2.82
C ILE A 125 11.75 24.55 4.20
N ARG A 126 12.49 25.65 4.29
CA ARG A 126 12.71 26.36 5.53
C ARG A 126 11.53 27.28 5.83
N GLY A 127 10.84 26.97 6.93
CA GLY A 127 9.93 27.89 7.61
C GLY A 127 10.69 28.64 8.71
N ASP A 128 10.27 28.45 9.97
CA ASP A 128 11.06 28.86 11.14
C ASP A 128 12.22 27.89 11.42
N THR A 129 12.00 26.61 11.09
CA THR A 129 13.00 25.53 11.10
C THR A 129 13.15 24.92 9.70
N TRP A 130 14.20 24.11 9.47
CA TRP A 130 14.43 23.37 8.22
C TRP A 130 13.46 22.19 8.00
N GLU A 131 12.73 21.80 9.04
CA GLU A 131 11.63 20.84 8.94
C GLU A 131 10.32 21.58 8.60
N PRO A 132 9.58 21.11 7.57
CA PRO A 132 9.45 19.71 7.20
C PRO A 132 10.30 19.26 5.99
N ARG A 133 10.67 17.98 6.01
CA ARG A 133 11.26 17.24 4.88
C ARG A 133 10.26 16.35 4.16
N LEU A 134 10.29 16.37 2.82
CA LEU A 134 9.62 15.41 1.96
C LEU A 134 10.66 14.41 1.43
N ARG A 135 10.54 13.15 1.86
CA ARG A 135 11.48 12.08 1.48
C ARG A 135 11.05 11.41 0.18
N GLY A 136 11.96 11.33 -0.77
CA GLY A 136 11.83 10.55 -2.00
C GLY A 136 12.26 9.09 -1.83
N PRO A 137 12.38 8.33 -2.93
CA PRO A 137 12.95 6.99 -2.89
C PRO A 137 14.46 7.01 -2.58
N ARG A 138 15.03 5.83 -2.30
CA ARG A 138 16.48 5.65 -2.34
C ARG A 138 16.94 5.59 -3.79
N LEU A 139 18.07 6.22 -4.10
CA LEU A 139 18.67 6.22 -5.43
C LEU A 139 19.77 5.17 -5.51
N ASN A 140 20.02 4.65 -6.71
CA ASN A 140 21.16 3.78 -6.96
C ASN A 140 22.32 4.58 -7.56
N LYS A 141 23.52 4.24 -7.10
CA LYS A 141 24.77 4.80 -7.66
C LYS A 141 24.86 4.51 -9.16
N GLY A 142 25.23 5.51 -9.95
CA GLY A 142 25.44 5.41 -11.40
C GLY A 142 24.16 5.34 -12.24
N GLN A 143 22.96 5.36 -11.63
CA GLN A 143 21.69 5.33 -12.36
C GLN A 143 21.15 6.74 -12.60
N TRP A 144 20.64 6.98 -13.82
CA TRP A 144 19.93 8.21 -14.17
C TRP A 144 18.47 8.17 -13.69
N TYR A 145 18.03 9.25 -13.06
CA TYR A 145 16.66 9.48 -12.64
C TYR A 145 16.15 10.81 -13.18
N HIS A 146 14.93 10.82 -13.69
CA HIS A 146 14.19 12.07 -13.89
C HIS A 146 13.63 12.53 -12.55
N VAL A 147 13.94 13.77 -12.16
CA VAL A 147 13.58 14.36 -10.86
C VAL A 147 12.73 15.60 -11.09
N GLN A 148 11.54 15.62 -10.50
CA GLN A 148 10.70 16.81 -10.39
C GLN A 148 10.47 17.12 -8.91
N ALA A 149 11.00 18.24 -8.44
CA ALA A 149 10.91 18.65 -7.04
C ALA A 149 10.34 20.06 -6.96
N GLY A 150 9.35 20.30 -6.10
CA GLY A 150 8.78 21.64 -6.02
C GLY A 150 7.78 21.86 -4.90
N TRP A 151 7.38 23.12 -4.77
CA TRP A 151 6.41 23.59 -3.82
C TRP A 151 5.61 24.76 -4.37
N ASN A 152 4.30 24.78 -4.15
CA ASN A 152 3.37 25.75 -4.75
C ASN A 152 2.74 26.73 -3.74
N GLY A 153 3.35 26.92 -2.57
CA GLY A 153 2.73 27.69 -1.48
C GLY A 153 1.94 26.83 -0.48
N ARG A 154 1.45 25.65 -0.90
CA ARG A 154 0.54 24.82 -0.10
C ARG A 154 0.91 23.35 -0.03
N GLN A 155 1.66 22.83 -0.99
CA GLN A 155 1.98 21.42 -1.10
C GLN A 155 3.37 21.24 -1.66
N MET A 156 4.10 20.28 -1.11
CA MET A 156 5.41 19.82 -1.60
C MET A 156 5.21 18.60 -2.51
N VAL A 157 6.02 18.50 -3.55
CA VAL A 157 6.09 17.33 -4.43
C VAL A 157 7.55 16.96 -4.66
N LEU A 158 7.84 15.67 -4.64
CA LEU A 158 9.11 15.10 -5.04
C LEU A 158 8.82 13.83 -5.83
N GLN A 159 8.96 13.93 -7.15
CA GLN A 159 8.90 12.83 -8.08
C GLN A 159 10.31 12.44 -8.52
N VAL A 160 10.59 11.15 -8.49
CA VAL A 160 11.86 10.56 -8.92
C VAL A 160 11.53 9.30 -9.72
N GLY A 161 11.70 9.35 -11.03
CA GLY A 161 11.19 8.34 -11.96
C GLY A 161 9.67 8.17 -11.81
N ASP A 162 9.22 6.95 -11.56
CA ASP A 162 7.79 6.62 -11.35
C ASP A 162 7.31 6.81 -9.90
N SER A 163 8.23 7.10 -8.96
CA SER A 163 7.90 7.31 -7.56
C SER A 163 7.51 8.77 -7.34
N VAL A 164 6.36 9.01 -6.70
CA VAL A 164 5.91 10.36 -6.36
C VAL A 164 5.56 10.47 -4.89
N ALA A 165 6.24 11.36 -4.18
CA ALA A 165 5.92 11.77 -2.82
C ALA A 165 5.22 13.14 -2.85
N ARG A 166 4.17 13.31 -2.02
CA ARG A 166 3.46 14.58 -1.86
C ARG A 166 3.13 14.81 -0.40
N GLN A 167 3.19 16.07 0.04
CA GLN A 167 2.82 16.45 1.40
C GLN A 167 2.17 17.82 1.41
N GLN A 168 1.02 17.96 2.08
CA GLN A 168 0.40 19.26 2.30
C GLN A 168 1.27 20.06 3.27
N ARG A 169 1.70 21.24 2.85
CA ARG A 169 2.45 22.19 3.68
C ARG A 169 2.22 23.64 3.24
N ARG A 170 1.41 24.34 4.02
CA ARG A 170 1.27 25.79 3.94
C ARG A 170 2.38 26.43 4.76
N LEU A 171 3.22 27.25 4.13
CA LEU A 171 4.32 27.97 4.79
C LEU A 171 4.61 29.26 4.02
N ARG A 172 5.24 30.24 4.67
CA ARG A 172 5.70 31.48 4.02
C ARG A 172 7.22 31.40 3.85
N MET A 173 7.68 31.35 2.61
CA MET A 173 9.12 31.29 2.32
C MET A 173 9.81 32.60 2.73
N ARG A 174 10.90 32.50 3.49
CA ARG A 174 11.64 33.67 3.98
C ARG A 174 12.45 34.34 2.84
N PRO A 175 12.61 35.67 2.84
CA PRO A 175 13.59 36.33 1.96
C PRO A 175 15.01 35.89 2.31
N THR A 176 15.89 35.83 1.31
CA THR A 176 17.32 35.51 1.50
C THR A 176 18.17 36.25 0.47
N THR A 177 19.39 36.63 0.85
CA THR A 177 20.43 37.15 -0.04
C THR A 177 21.41 36.06 -0.48
N ALA A 178 21.14 34.79 -0.16
CA ALA A 178 21.94 33.67 -0.62
C ALA A 178 21.74 33.43 -2.13
N PRO A 179 22.80 33.00 -2.83
CA PRO A 179 22.70 32.56 -4.22
C PRO A 179 21.94 31.23 -4.34
N PHE A 180 21.46 30.93 -5.54
CA PHE A 180 20.92 29.61 -5.87
C PHE A 180 22.05 28.70 -6.35
N LEU A 181 22.13 27.51 -5.74
CA LEU A 181 23.20 26.55 -5.95
C LEU A 181 22.68 25.29 -6.62
N LEU A 182 23.44 24.78 -7.58
CA LEU A 182 23.28 23.49 -8.24
C LEU A 182 24.59 22.72 -8.09
N GLY A 183 24.55 21.62 -7.34
CA GLY A 183 25.72 20.77 -7.08
C GLY A 183 26.91 21.41 -6.35
N LYS A 184 26.83 22.70 -5.97
CA LYS A 184 27.89 23.41 -5.24
C LYS A 184 27.82 23.15 -3.73
N LYS A 185 28.96 23.23 -3.04
CA LYS A 185 29.09 23.06 -1.59
C LYS A 185 28.30 24.12 -0.78
N LEU A 186 27.70 23.71 0.34
CA LEU A 186 27.24 24.57 1.44
C LEU A 186 28.08 24.28 2.71
N GLU A 187 28.06 25.16 3.71
CA GLU A 187 28.86 25.00 4.95
C GLU A 187 28.70 23.62 5.63
N TRP A 188 27.52 23.01 5.53
CA TRP A 188 27.15 21.77 6.25
C TRP A 188 27.03 20.52 5.36
N GLY A 189 27.31 20.59 4.06
CA GLY A 189 27.13 19.47 3.13
C GLY A 189 28.20 19.38 2.05
N SER A 190 28.40 18.19 1.47
CA SER A 190 29.35 18.01 0.38
C SER A 190 28.77 18.54 -0.94
N PRO A 191 29.64 19.00 -1.87
CA PRO A 191 29.25 19.24 -3.25
C PRO A 191 28.80 17.94 -3.94
N LEU A 192 28.09 18.08 -5.06
CA LEU A 192 27.60 16.96 -5.85
C LEU A 192 28.74 16.14 -6.41
N LYS A 193 28.68 14.83 -6.17
CA LYS A 193 29.47 13.81 -6.86
C LYS A 193 28.52 12.96 -7.70
N GLY A 194 28.40 13.30 -8.98
CA GLY A 194 27.36 12.80 -9.85
C GLY A 194 27.20 13.68 -11.07
N ALA A 195 26.07 13.56 -11.77
CA ALA A 195 25.82 14.35 -12.97
C ALA A 195 24.40 14.90 -13.05
N LEU A 196 24.28 16.05 -13.71
CA LEU A 196 23.03 16.73 -13.99
C LEU A 196 22.84 16.91 -15.50
N ALA A 197 21.61 16.74 -15.98
CA ALA A 197 21.22 17.04 -17.35
C ALA A 197 19.85 17.72 -17.42
N ASP A 198 19.67 18.56 -18.45
CA ASP A 198 18.43 19.26 -18.78
C ASP A 198 17.76 19.95 -17.57
N VAL A 199 18.54 20.72 -16.80
CA VAL A 199 18.06 21.34 -15.56
C VAL A 199 17.16 22.51 -15.88
N GLN A 200 15.93 22.51 -15.37
CA GLN A 200 14.97 23.59 -15.48
C GLN A 200 14.58 24.09 -14.09
N VAL A 201 14.62 25.42 -13.92
CA VAL A 201 14.18 26.11 -12.70
C VAL A 201 12.88 26.83 -13.01
N LEU A 202 11.86 26.64 -12.16
CA LEU A 202 10.51 27.09 -12.39
C LEU A 202 10.00 27.95 -11.22
N ALA A 203 9.28 29.04 -11.50
CA ALA A 203 8.67 29.90 -10.48
C ALA A 203 7.46 30.68 -11.05
N PRO A 204 6.20 30.33 -10.72
CA PRO A 204 5.79 29.16 -9.92
C PRO A 204 5.91 27.84 -10.72
N PRO A 205 5.93 26.67 -10.06
CA PRO A 205 5.96 25.36 -10.71
C PRO A 205 4.62 25.00 -11.40
N PRO A 206 4.63 24.06 -12.38
CA PRO A 206 3.41 23.57 -13.02
C PRO A 206 2.40 23.00 -12.01
N THR A 207 1.14 23.41 -12.11
CA THR A 207 0.07 22.93 -11.20
C THR A 207 -0.18 21.43 -11.34
N SER A 208 0.16 20.82 -12.47
CA SER A 208 0.03 19.37 -12.73
C SER A 208 0.86 18.50 -11.80
N TRP A 209 2.03 18.97 -11.34
CA TRP A 209 2.90 18.20 -10.43
C TRP A 209 2.22 17.92 -9.08
N PHE A 210 1.37 18.84 -8.65
CA PHE A 210 0.70 18.83 -7.35
C PHE A 210 -0.65 18.09 -7.37
N LYS A 211 -1.15 17.73 -8.56
CA LYS A 211 -2.37 16.93 -8.68
C LYS A 211 -2.05 15.48 -8.29
N ALA A 212 -2.91 14.85 -7.47
CA ALA A 212 -2.91 13.40 -7.34
C ALA A 212 -3.07 12.76 -8.73
N THR A 213 -2.67 11.49 -8.90
CA THR A 213 -2.99 10.74 -10.13
C THR A 213 -4.43 11.05 -10.50
N PRO A 214 -4.70 11.61 -11.69
CA PRO A 214 -6.03 12.06 -12.02
C PRO A 214 -6.98 10.89 -11.83
N VAL A 215 -7.92 11.06 -10.91
CA VAL A 215 -9.05 10.14 -10.81
C VAL A 215 -9.78 10.27 -12.14
N GLU A 216 -9.76 9.21 -12.95
CA GLU A 216 -10.54 9.19 -14.19
C GLU A 216 -12.00 9.47 -13.83
N ARG A 217 -12.64 10.34 -14.59
CA ARG A 217 -14.05 10.71 -14.39
C ARG A 217 -14.81 10.61 -15.69
N VAL A 218 -16.08 10.26 -15.55
CA VAL A 218 -17.10 10.25 -16.59
C VAL A 218 -18.40 10.64 -15.93
N ALA A 219 -19.20 11.50 -16.56
CA ALA A 219 -20.46 11.96 -16.01
C ALA A 219 -20.30 12.64 -14.62
N GLY A 220 -19.18 13.34 -14.40
CA GLY A 220 -18.84 14.00 -13.13
C GLY A 220 -18.42 13.07 -11.98
N ALA A 221 -18.73 11.78 -12.07
CA ALA A 221 -18.38 10.76 -11.11
C ALA A 221 -16.99 10.15 -11.38
N ARG A 222 -16.34 9.65 -10.32
CA ARG A 222 -15.11 8.84 -10.41
C ARG A 222 -15.41 7.55 -11.16
N LEU A 223 -14.57 7.20 -12.12
CA LEU A 223 -14.54 5.91 -12.77
C LEU A 223 -13.81 4.91 -11.87
N GLU A 224 -14.53 3.93 -11.32
CA GLU A 224 -13.95 2.88 -10.48
C GLU A 224 -13.67 1.60 -11.25
N VAL A 225 -14.52 1.28 -12.24
CA VAL A 225 -14.37 0.09 -13.09
C VAL A 225 -14.77 0.48 -14.51
N PHE A 226 -13.95 0.13 -15.49
CA PHE A 226 -14.32 0.12 -16.91
C PHE A 226 -13.52 -0.97 -17.62
N GLU A 227 -14.10 -2.17 -17.73
CA GLU A 227 -13.40 -3.33 -18.27
C GLU A 227 -14.36 -4.38 -18.83
N VAL A 228 -13.83 -5.31 -19.64
CA VAL A 228 -14.50 -6.59 -19.88
C VAL A 228 -14.32 -7.46 -18.63
N ASP A 229 -15.42 -7.99 -18.10
CA ASP A 229 -15.43 -8.68 -16.83
C ASP A 229 -14.59 -9.95 -16.84
N ASN A 230 -14.77 -10.78 -17.87
CA ASN A 230 -13.93 -11.95 -18.09
C ASN A 230 -12.47 -11.50 -18.30
N ALA A 231 -11.55 -12.02 -17.48
CA ALA A 231 -10.13 -11.72 -17.58
C ALA A 231 -9.47 -12.32 -18.85
N TYR A 232 -10.12 -13.31 -19.47
CA TYR A 232 -9.59 -14.03 -20.64
C TYR A 232 -10.69 -14.26 -21.69
N PRO A 233 -11.24 -13.18 -22.29
CA PRO A 233 -12.36 -13.29 -23.21
C PRO A 233 -11.96 -14.01 -24.49
N ARG A 234 -12.87 -14.83 -25.03
CA ARG A 234 -12.63 -15.66 -26.22
C ARG A 234 -13.39 -15.10 -27.43
N ALA A 235 -12.75 -15.09 -28.59
CA ALA A 235 -13.40 -14.74 -29.84
C ALA A 235 -14.60 -15.67 -30.11
N GLY A 236 -15.65 -15.12 -30.70
CA GLY A 236 -16.89 -15.81 -30.97
C GLY A 236 -17.81 -15.94 -29.75
N ARG A 237 -17.46 -15.39 -28.58
CA ARG A 237 -18.31 -15.45 -27.37
C ARG A 237 -18.78 -14.06 -26.92
N PRO A 238 -20.03 -13.94 -26.45
CA PRO A 238 -20.50 -12.72 -25.81
C PRO A 238 -19.79 -12.52 -24.47
N GLU A 239 -19.37 -11.29 -24.21
CA GLU A 239 -18.63 -10.89 -23.03
C GLU A 239 -19.27 -9.63 -22.42
N THR A 240 -19.24 -9.54 -21.10
CA THR A 240 -19.85 -8.40 -20.38
C THR A 240 -18.82 -7.30 -20.19
N VAL A 241 -19.14 -6.08 -20.63
CA VAL A 241 -18.41 -4.85 -20.25
C VAL A 241 -19.07 -4.29 -19.00
N ASN A 242 -18.30 -4.11 -17.94
CA ASN A 242 -18.73 -3.52 -16.68
C ASN A 242 -18.24 -2.08 -16.56
N LEU A 243 -19.14 -1.18 -16.16
CA LEU A 243 -18.84 0.19 -15.74
C LEU A 243 -19.31 0.40 -14.31
N ARG A 244 -18.44 0.94 -13.46
CA ARG A 244 -18.80 1.46 -12.15
C ARG A 244 -18.37 2.91 -12.02
N LEU A 245 -19.32 3.75 -11.64
CA LEU A 245 -19.11 5.14 -11.31
C LEU A 245 -19.36 5.36 -9.81
N ARG A 246 -18.56 6.18 -9.13
CA ARG A 246 -18.81 6.66 -7.77
C ARG A 246 -18.80 8.18 -7.70
N ALA A 247 -19.85 8.75 -7.13
CA ALA A 247 -19.95 10.17 -6.90
C ALA A 247 -19.17 10.57 -5.63
N ASP A 248 -18.35 11.61 -5.70
CA ASP A 248 -17.73 12.21 -4.50
C ASP A 248 -18.64 13.28 -3.86
N GLN A 249 -19.58 13.78 -4.64
CA GLN A 249 -20.57 14.81 -4.32
C GLN A 249 -21.81 14.58 -5.18
N ASP A 250 -22.93 15.20 -4.85
CA ASP A 250 -24.17 15.08 -5.63
C ASP A 250 -23.94 15.26 -7.14
N GLN A 251 -24.38 14.27 -7.92
CA GLN A 251 -24.36 14.26 -9.38
C GLN A 251 -25.80 14.16 -9.91
N PRO A 252 -26.20 15.00 -10.88
CA PRO A 252 -27.51 14.89 -11.50
C PRO A 252 -27.58 13.62 -12.37
N ALA A 253 -28.81 13.13 -12.57
CA ALA A 253 -29.05 12.04 -13.52
C ALA A 253 -28.57 12.43 -14.93
N THR A 254 -27.94 11.49 -15.63
CA THR A 254 -27.33 11.71 -16.94
C THR A 254 -27.29 10.39 -17.74
N GLN A 255 -26.46 10.32 -18.77
CA GLN A 255 -26.26 9.12 -19.57
C GLN A 255 -24.81 9.00 -20.04
N VAL A 256 -24.42 7.77 -20.32
CA VAL A 256 -23.13 7.42 -20.91
C VAL A 256 -23.34 6.48 -22.10
N MET A 257 -22.47 6.56 -23.09
CA MET A 257 -22.51 5.75 -24.31
C MET A 257 -21.24 4.93 -24.45
N LEU A 258 -21.40 3.62 -24.69
CA LEU A 258 -20.28 2.75 -25.04
C LEU A 258 -20.19 2.61 -26.57
N GLN A 259 -18.99 2.84 -27.11
CA GLN A 259 -18.64 2.57 -28.50
C GLN A 259 -17.63 1.43 -28.56
N ALA A 260 -17.92 0.44 -29.39
CA ALA A 260 -17.01 -0.66 -29.69
C ALA A 260 -16.18 -0.33 -30.95
N GLY A 261 -14.88 -0.62 -30.91
CA GLY A 261 -13.99 -0.42 -32.05
C GLY A 261 -14.29 -1.39 -33.22
N PRO A 262 -13.69 -1.16 -34.40
CA PRO A 262 -13.88 -2.02 -35.56
C PRO A 262 -13.66 -3.51 -35.25
N GLY A 263 -14.58 -4.37 -35.67
CA GLY A 263 -14.53 -5.81 -35.46
C GLY A 263 -15.05 -6.32 -34.11
N LEU A 264 -15.42 -5.43 -33.19
CA LEU A 264 -16.10 -5.76 -31.94
C LEU A 264 -17.59 -5.37 -32.04
N ALA A 265 -18.48 -6.35 -31.98
CA ALA A 265 -19.91 -6.12 -32.02
C ALA A 265 -20.43 -5.73 -30.63
N LEU A 266 -21.30 -4.73 -30.55
CA LEU A 266 -22.03 -4.34 -29.35
C LEU A 266 -23.48 -4.78 -29.49
N SER A 267 -24.01 -5.47 -28.48
CA SER A 267 -25.41 -5.92 -28.46
C SER A 267 -26.27 -5.01 -27.56
N GLY A 268 -27.48 -4.72 -28.03
CA GLY A 268 -28.44 -3.87 -27.31
C GLY A 268 -28.15 -2.37 -27.42
N ARG A 269 -28.67 -1.58 -26.48
CA ARG A 269 -28.52 -0.11 -26.49
C ARG A 269 -27.12 0.31 -26.04
N ALA A 270 -26.44 1.08 -26.89
CA ALA A 270 -25.12 1.66 -26.59
C ALA A 270 -25.18 2.70 -25.47
N THR A 271 -26.23 3.52 -25.45
CA THR A 271 -26.43 4.54 -24.41
C THR A 271 -27.20 3.97 -23.23
N ARG A 272 -26.70 4.22 -22.01
CA ARG A 272 -27.31 3.81 -20.75
C ARG A 272 -27.54 5.02 -19.83
N PRO A 273 -28.68 5.08 -19.13
CA PRO A 273 -28.92 6.11 -18.12
C PRO A 273 -28.04 5.88 -16.90
N VAL A 274 -27.52 6.96 -16.32
CA VAL A 274 -26.90 6.99 -15.00
C VAL A 274 -27.88 7.73 -14.08
N PRO A 275 -28.35 7.12 -12.97
CA PRO A 275 -29.25 7.81 -12.04
C PRO A 275 -28.55 9.01 -11.39
N ALA A 276 -29.32 9.87 -10.72
CA ALA A 276 -28.72 10.84 -9.82
C ALA A 276 -27.99 10.10 -8.69
N LEU A 277 -26.82 10.58 -8.30
CA LEU A 277 -25.98 9.95 -7.29
C LEU A 277 -25.63 10.95 -6.20
N GLY A 278 -25.92 10.62 -4.94
CA GLY A 278 -25.42 11.36 -3.78
C GLY A 278 -23.93 11.09 -3.49
N PRO A 279 -23.32 11.80 -2.54
CA PRO A 279 -21.94 11.54 -2.12
C PRO A 279 -21.74 10.08 -1.71
N ASN A 280 -20.69 9.45 -2.22
CA ASN A 280 -20.32 8.05 -2.05
C ASN A 280 -21.26 7.00 -2.66
N GLU A 281 -22.36 7.41 -3.30
CA GLU A 281 -23.21 6.50 -4.06
C GLU A 281 -22.57 6.09 -5.39
N SER A 282 -22.93 4.89 -5.84
CA SER A 282 -22.40 4.30 -7.07
C SER A 282 -23.50 3.88 -8.04
N ALA A 283 -23.18 3.95 -9.33
CA ALA A 283 -23.96 3.36 -10.40
C ALA A 283 -23.15 2.24 -11.08
N GLU A 284 -23.81 1.12 -11.36
CA GLU A 284 -23.25 0.01 -12.14
C GLU A 284 -24.03 -0.14 -13.44
N LEU A 285 -23.31 -0.23 -14.56
CA LEU A 285 -23.88 -0.37 -15.89
C LEU A 285 -23.15 -1.47 -16.65
N THR A 286 -23.89 -2.19 -17.50
CA THR A 286 -23.33 -3.28 -18.28
C THR A 286 -23.73 -3.24 -19.75
N TRP A 287 -22.83 -3.76 -20.59
CA TRP A 287 -23.06 -4.00 -22.01
C TRP A 287 -22.57 -5.40 -22.40
N GLN A 288 -23.09 -5.91 -23.52
CA GLN A 288 -22.64 -7.17 -24.10
C GLN A 288 -21.85 -6.88 -25.37
N VAL A 289 -20.65 -7.43 -25.48
CA VAL A 289 -19.79 -7.29 -26.66
C VAL A 289 -19.31 -8.65 -27.15
N GLN A 290 -19.04 -8.79 -28.44
CA GLN A 290 -18.54 -10.04 -29.03
C GLN A 290 -17.57 -9.73 -30.18
N ALA A 291 -16.35 -10.27 -30.11
CA ALA A 291 -15.41 -10.20 -31.22
C ALA A 291 -15.59 -11.40 -32.15
N LYS A 292 -15.55 -11.21 -33.47
CA LYS A 292 -15.63 -12.34 -34.43
C LYS A 292 -14.33 -13.13 -34.55
N ALA A 293 -13.19 -12.49 -34.26
CA ALA A 293 -11.85 -13.05 -34.40
C ALA A 293 -11.02 -12.72 -33.15
N PRO A 294 -9.94 -13.47 -32.88
CA PRO A 294 -8.97 -13.07 -31.86
C PRO A 294 -8.29 -11.76 -32.26
N GLY A 295 -7.97 -10.90 -31.28
CA GLY A 295 -7.36 -9.61 -31.55
C GLY A 295 -7.50 -8.62 -30.40
N ASN A 296 -6.90 -7.43 -30.59
CA ASN A 296 -7.02 -6.31 -29.66
C ASN A 296 -8.09 -5.34 -30.16
N TYR A 297 -9.06 -5.02 -29.30
CA TYR A 297 -10.20 -4.16 -29.63
C TYR A 297 -10.31 -3.01 -28.64
N ALA A 298 -10.73 -1.84 -29.14
CA ALA A 298 -10.96 -0.67 -28.32
C ALA A 298 -12.39 -0.63 -27.79
N LEU A 299 -12.55 -0.21 -26.54
CA LEU A 299 -13.80 0.25 -25.94
C LEU A 299 -13.66 1.73 -25.64
N VAL A 300 -14.64 2.54 -26.03
CA VAL A 300 -14.66 3.98 -25.77
C VAL A 300 -15.97 4.32 -25.05
N LEU A 301 -15.84 4.84 -23.83
CA LEU A 301 -16.96 5.33 -23.03
C LEU A 301 -17.02 6.85 -23.15
N THR A 302 -18.19 7.39 -23.47
CA THR A 302 -18.39 8.83 -23.67
C THR A 302 -19.58 9.31 -22.86
N ASP A 303 -19.44 10.41 -22.09
CA ASP A 303 -20.59 11.05 -21.45
C ASP A 303 -21.28 12.10 -22.33
N LYS A 304 -22.42 12.62 -21.87
CA LYS A 304 -23.17 13.68 -22.56
C LYS A 304 -22.36 14.97 -22.79
N GLY A 305 -21.35 15.24 -21.96
CA GLY A 305 -20.47 16.40 -22.07
C GLY A 305 -19.29 16.21 -23.02
N GLY A 306 -19.13 15.02 -23.61
CA GLY A 306 -18.04 14.68 -24.53
C GLY A 306 -16.76 14.19 -23.84
N VAL A 307 -16.77 13.95 -22.53
CA VAL A 307 -15.63 13.33 -21.84
C VAL A 307 -15.55 11.87 -22.25
N THR A 308 -14.36 11.44 -22.68
CA THR A 308 -14.13 10.08 -23.17
C THR A 308 -13.12 9.33 -22.30
N GLN A 309 -13.34 8.03 -22.13
CA GLN A 309 -12.40 7.08 -21.54
C GLN A 309 -12.22 5.90 -22.48
N ARG A 310 -10.98 5.45 -22.67
CA ARG A 310 -10.66 4.37 -23.61
C ARG A 310 -10.01 3.20 -22.89
N ARG A 311 -10.38 1.99 -23.31
CA ARG A 311 -9.75 0.73 -22.89
C ARG A 311 -9.42 -0.12 -24.11
N GLN A 312 -8.40 -0.97 -23.95
CA GLN A 312 -8.04 -1.99 -24.92
C GLN A 312 -8.31 -3.36 -24.30
N VAL A 313 -8.99 -4.24 -25.03
CA VAL A 313 -9.27 -5.61 -24.61
C VAL A 313 -8.75 -6.59 -25.65
N GLN A 314 -8.08 -7.64 -25.18
CA GLN A 314 -7.58 -8.72 -26.03
C GLN A 314 -8.55 -9.91 -25.99
N PHE A 315 -9.14 -10.25 -27.13
CA PHE A 315 -9.89 -11.49 -27.31
C PHE A 315 -8.96 -12.61 -27.79
N ARG A 316 -9.02 -13.75 -27.11
CA ARG A 316 -8.17 -14.93 -27.31
C ARG A 316 -8.78 -15.88 -28.36
N PRO A 317 -7.98 -16.77 -28.98
CA PRO A 317 -8.51 -17.79 -29.89
C PRO A 317 -9.65 -18.59 -29.26
N SER A 318 -10.68 -18.85 -30.05
CA SER A 318 -11.86 -19.60 -29.59
C SER A 318 -11.48 -21.05 -29.26
N VAL A 319 -12.15 -21.61 -28.25
CA VAL A 319 -12.14 -23.05 -27.96
C VAL A 319 -13.59 -23.55 -27.87
N PRO A 320 -13.87 -24.83 -28.21
CA PRO A 320 -15.21 -25.36 -28.08
C PRO A 320 -15.72 -25.23 -26.65
N GLN A 321 -16.86 -24.56 -26.47
CA GLN A 321 -17.46 -24.45 -25.14
C GLN A 321 -18.04 -25.80 -24.75
N ARG A 322 -17.74 -26.22 -23.53
CA ARG A 322 -18.29 -27.43 -22.91
C ARG A 322 -19.07 -27.01 -21.67
N LYS A 323 -20.04 -27.82 -21.25
CA LYS A 323 -20.66 -27.68 -19.93
C LYS A 323 -20.26 -28.90 -19.12
N LEU A 324 -19.29 -28.75 -18.25
CA LEU A 324 -18.82 -29.81 -17.38
C LEU A 324 -19.43 -29.64 -15.98
N ALA A 325 -19.54 -30.74 -15.25
CA ALA A 325 -20.01 -30.73 -13.87
C ALA A 325 -18.92 -30.31 -12.88
N TYR A 326 -17.64 -30.38 -13.28
CA TYR A 326 -16.49 -30.13 -12.43
C TYR A 326 -15.25 -29.77 -13.25
N VAL A 327 -14.20 -29.28 -12.57
CA VAL A 327 -12.88 -29.04 -13.15
C VAL A 327 -12.39 -30.30 -13.87
N PRO A 328 -11.93 -30.22 -15.14
CA PRO A 328 -11.34 -31.38 -15.83
C PRO A 328 -10.16 -31.96 -15.05
N PRO A 329 -9.86 -33.27 -15.18
CA PRO A 329 -8.65 -33.82 -14.59
C PRO A 329 -7.38 -33.08 -15.08
N PRO A 330 -6.35 -32.97 -14.22
CA PRO A 330 -5.01 -32.56 -14.66
C PRO A 330 -4.44 -33.58 -15.64
N GLU A 331 -3.60 -33.10 -16.56
CA GLU A 331 -2.79 -33.87 -17.50
C GLU A 331 -1.30 -33.58 -17.21
N PRO A 332 -0.71 -34.20 -16.17
CA PRO A 332 0.63 -33.85 -15.71
C PRO A 332 1.69 -34.07 -16.79
N VAL A 333 2.57 -33.08 -16.95
CA VAL A 333 3.73 -33.20 -17.83
C VAL A 333 5.01 -33.46 -17.05
N LYS A 334 5.88 -34.29 -17.65
CA LYS A 334 7.17 -34.65 -17.06
C LYS A 334 8.21 -33.56 -17.34
N THR A 335 8.86 -33.10 -16.29
CA THR A 335 9.95 -32.11 -16.35
C THR A 335 11.33 -32.73 -16.18
N GLU A 336 12.39 -32.04 -16.61
CA GLU A 336 13.79 -32.44 -16.38
C GLU A 336 14.21 -32.40 -14.90
N VAL A 337 13.61 -31.47 -14.14
CA VAL A 337 13.82 -31.25 -12.70
C VAL A 337 12.47 -31.08 -12.01
N LEU A 338 12.39 -31.29 -10.71
CA LEU A 338 11.17 -31.01 -9.95
C LEU A 338 10.97 -29.49 -9.87
N VAL A 339 9.84 -29.00 -10.38
CA VAL A 339 9.49 -27.58 -10.35
C VAL A 339 8.41 -27.35 -9.32
N GLY A 340 8.60 -26.37 -8.43
CA GLY A 340 7.59 -25.91 -7.49
C GLY A 340 7.43 -24.40 -7.52
N ALA A 341 6.33 -23.91 -6.95
CA ALA A 341 6.12 -22.47 -6.79
C ALA A 341 5.81 -22.12 -5.34
N GLN A 342 6.21 -20.94 -4.91
CA GLN A 342 5.83 -20.40 -3.60
C GLN A 342 4.39 -19.86 -3.64
N MET A 343 3.67 -19.99 -2.53
CA MET A 343 2.21 -19.75 -2.45
C MET A 343 1.88 -18.92 -1.21
N CYS A 344 1.13 -17.85 -1.41
CA CYS A 344 0.81 -16.87 -0.37
C CYS A 344 -0.68 -16.95 -0.06
N PRO A 345 -1.07 -17.52 1.10
CA PRO A 345 -2.47 -17.78 1.42
C PRO A 345 -3.20 -16.53 1.91
N LEU A 346 -3.24 -15.50 1.07
CA LEU A 346 -3.78 -14.18 1.39
C LEU A 346 -5.19 -13.97 0.83
N TRP A 347 -5.63 -14.81 -0.11
CA TRP A 347 -6.67 -14.44 -1.07
C TRP A 347 -8.04 -15.00 -0.68
N LYS A 348 -8.51 -14.56 0.48
CA LYS A 348 -9.85 -14.83 0.99
C LYS A 348 -10.41 -13.60 1.70
N GLU A 349 -11.58 -13.15 1.27
CA GLU A 349 -12.23 -12.01 1.93
C GLU A 349 -12.48 -12.30 3.41
N GLY A 350 -12.15 -11.32 4.25
CA GLY A 350 -12.20 -11.44 5.70
C GLY A 350 -10.99 -12.15 6.35
N ALA A 351 -10.12 -12.83 5.60
CA ALA A 351 -8.91 -13.47 6.15
C ALA A 351 -7.82 -12.45 6.52
N ARG A 352 -7.78 -11.32 5.80
CA ARG A 352 -6.99 -10.12 6.08
C ARG A 352 -7.83 -8.90 5.65
N ARG A 353 -7.49 -7.71 6.15
CA ARG A 353 -8.26 -6.48 5.85
C ARG A 353 -8.24 -6.20 4.34
N ALA A 354 -9.39 -6.36 3.69
CA ALA A 354 -9.69 -5.97 2.30
C ALA A 354 -8.61 -6.45 1.31
N VAL A 355 -8.60 -7.75 1.02
CA VAL A 355 -7.48 -8.38 0.29
C VAL A 355 -7.51 -8.07 -1.21
N TRP A 356 -8.70 -8.08 -1.83
CA TRP A 356 -8.83 -7.78 -3.26
C TRP A 356 -8.97 -6.29 -3.56
N GLU A 357 -9.56 -5.49 -2.66
CA GLU A 357 -9.85 -4.07 -2.89
C GLU A 357 -8.61 -3.25 -3.32
N PRO A 358 -7.42 -3.37 -2.71
CA PRO A 358 -6.22 -2.66 -3.15
C PRO A 358 -5.67 -3.13 -4.51
N ILE A 359 -6.06 -4.34 -4.95
CA ILE A 359 -5.63 -4.95 -6.22
C ILE A 359 -6.57 -4.56 -7.36
N VAL A 360 -7.86 -4.34 -7.11
CA VAL A 360 -8.88 -4.02 -8.13
C VAL A 360 -8.47 -2.88 -9.08
N PRO A 361 -7.87 -1.77 -8.64
CA PRO A 361 -7.39 -0.71 -9.54
C PRO A 361 -6.29 -1.16 -10.52
N TRP A 362 -5.66 -2.30 -10.26
CA TRP A 362 -4.62 -2.88 -11.10
C TRP A 362 -5.23 -3.89 -12.06
N GLU A 363 -6.06 -3.42 -12.99
CA GLU A 363 -6.87 -4.24 -13.92
C GLU A 363 -6.07 -5.37 -14.60
N LYS A 364 -4.77 -5.13 -14.89
CA LYS A 364 -3.85 -6.11 -15.49
C LYS A 364 -3.56 -7.33 -14.60
N ARG A 365 -3.74 -7.22 -13.28
CA ARG A 365 -3.49 -8.27 -12.29
C ARG A 365 -4.70 -9.19 -12.06
N LYS A 366 -5.87 -8.90 -12.65
CA LYS A 366 -7.10 -9.68 -12.41
C LYS A 366 -6.87 -11.16 -12.73
N PRO A 367 -7.05 -12.09 -11.77
CA PRO A 367 -6.88 -13.53 -12.01
C PRO A 367 -7.95 -14.06 -12.97
N LEU A 368 -7.62 -15.13 -13.69
CA LEU A 368 -8.56 -15.83 -14.57
C LEU A 368 -9.73 -16.50 -13.81
N LEU A 369 -9.54 -16.79 -12.52
CA LEU A 369 -10.60 -17.28 -11.62
C LEU A 369 -11.53 -16.17 -11.11
N GLY A 370 -11.22 -14.90 -11.40
CA GLY A 370 -11.85 -13.74 -10.77
C GLY A 370 -11.22 -13.39 -9.42
N TRP A 371 -11.93 -12.62 -8.60
CA TRP A 371 -11.51 -12.26 -7.24
C TRP A 371 -11.85 -13.40 -6.27
N TYR A 372 -11.13 -14.51 -6.43
CA TYR A 372 -11.49 -15.82 -5.91
C TYR A 372 -11.40 -15.94 -4.37
N ASP A 373 -12.06 -16.97 -3.81
CA ASP A 373 -11.79 -17.48 -2.46
C ASP A 373 -10.80 -18.64 -2.55
N GLU A 374 -9.56 -18.42 -2.09
CA GLU A 374 -8.50 -19.43 -2.07
C GLU A 374 -8.80 -20.63 -1.16
N GLY A 375 -9.77 -20.50 -0.25
CA GLY A 375 -10.28 -21.61 0.55
C GLY A 375 -11.30 -22.50 -0.17
N ASP A 376 -11.70 -22.18 -1.40
CA ASP A 376 -12.59 -23.01 -2.20
C ASP A 376 -11.82 -24.20 -2.82
N PRO A 377 -12.20 -25.47 -2.55
CA PRO A 377 -11.56 -26.64 -3.15
C PRO A 377 -11.56 -26.63 -4.68
N GLU A 378 -12.58 -26.05 -5.32
CA GLU A 378 -12.68 -26.01 -6.78
C GLU A 378 -11.69 -24.98 -7.39
N VAL A 379 -11.42 -23.89 -6.67
CA VAL A 379 -10.32 -22.96 -7.00
C VAL A 379 -8.99 -23.69 -6.95
N MET A 380 -8.73 -24.45 -5.88
CA MET A 380 -7.51 -25.25 -5.75
C MET A 380 -7.40 -26.32 -6.84
N ASP A 381 -8.50 -26.95 -7.25
CA ASP A 381 -8.50 -27.91 -8.35
C ASP A 381 -8.15 -27.28 -9.70
N TRP A 382 -8.55 -26.02 -9.95
CA TRP A 382 -8.07 -25.25 -11.10
C TRP A 382 -6.58 -24.94 -11.00
N GLU A 383 -6.10 -24.52 -9.84
CA GLU A 383 -4.67 -24.22 -9.64
C GLU A 383 -3.79 -25.46 -9.81
N ILE A 384 -4.22 -26.61 -9.28
CA ILE A 384 -3.56 -27.91 -9.47
C ILE A 384 -3.60 -28.32 -10.93
N LYS A 385 -4.76 -28.18 -11.60
CA LYS A 385 -4.88 -28.47 -13.03
C LYS A 385 -3.86 -27.67 -13.82
N TRP A 386 -3.89 -26.35 -13.70
CA TRP A 386 -2.99 -25.47 -14.44
C TRP A 386 -1.53 -25.72 -14.09
N SER A 387 -1.21 -26.00 -12.83
CA SER A 387 0.14 -26.31 -12.40
C SER A 387 0.67 -27.60 -13.04
N LEU A 388 -0.06 -28.70 -12.91
CA LEU A 388 0.37 -30.01 -13.42
C LEU A 388 0.43 -30.05 -14.94
N ASP A 389 -0.56 -29.43 -15.61
CA ASP A 389 -0.59 -29.27 -17.06
C ASP A 389 0.67 -28.52 -17.57
N HIS A 390 1.31 -27.69 -16.74
CA HIS A 390 2.49 -26.91 -17.11
C HIS A 390 3.80 -27.35 -16.44
N GLY A 391 3.77 -28.46 -15.70
CA GLY A 391 4.97 -29.07 -15.10
C GLY A 391 5.33 -28.55 -13.71
N ILE A 392 4.52 -27.69 -13.10
CA ILE A 392 4.66 -27.31 -11.69
C ILE A 392 4.03 -28.43 -10.85
N SER A 393 4.80 -29.02 -9.95
CA SER A 393 4.43 -30.25 -9.24
C SER A 393 4.11 -30.04 -7.77
N PHE A 394 4.45 -28.88 -7.21
CA PHE A 394 4.20 -28.60 -5.81
C PHE A 394 4.13 -27.10 -5.47
N PHE A 395 3.45 -26.80 -4.36
CA PHE A 395 3.47 -25.48 -3.74
C PHE A 395 4.19 -25.46 -2.39
N VAL A 396 4.88 -24.34 -2.11
CA VAL A 396 5.42 -24.01 -0.79
C VAL A 396 4.54 -22.93 -0.18
N TYR A 397 3.69 -23.30 0.77
CA TYR A 397 2.74 -22.38 1.39
C TYR A 397 3.37 -21.60 2.54
N CYS A 398 3.25 -20.26 2.54
CA CYS A 398 3.49 -19.48 3.75
C CYS A 398 2.59 -19.99 4.88
N TRP A 399 3.18 -20.30 6.03
CA TRP A 399 2.49 -20.87 7.19
C TRP A 399 2.67 -19.97 8.40
N TYR A 400 1.55 -19.50 8.96
CA TYR A 400 1.52 -18.48 10.01
C TYR A 400 0.91 -18.99 11.30
N ARG A 401 1.70 -18.98 12.38
CA ARG A 401 1.22 -19.17 13.75
C ARG A 401 0.59 -17.88 14.31
N THR A 402 -0.38 -17.99 15.21
CA THR A 402 -1.05 -16.83 15.87
C THR A 402 -0.51 -16.51 17.27
N SER A 403 0.06 -17.47 17.98
CA SER A 403 0.56 -17.32 19.36
C SER A 403 1.71 -18.30 19.66
N GLN A 404 2.50 -18.07 20.71
CA GLN A 404 3.59 -18.97 21.14
C GLN A 404 3.39 -19.50 22.57
N GLY A 405 3.95 -20.67 22.89
CA GLY A 405 3.89 -21.28 24.23
C GLY A 405 2.57 -21.92 24.65
N GLY A 406 1.52 -21.77 23.84
CA GLY A 406 0.21 -22.44 24.00
C GLY A 406 -0.15 -23.32 22.81
N PRO A 407 -1.39 -23.85 22.74
CA PRO A 407 -1.86 -24.66 21.63
C PRO A 407 -1.53 -24.04 20.26
N VAL A 408 -1.11 -24.86 19.30
CA VAL A 408 -0.78 -24.37 17.95
C VAL A 408 -2.05 -23.94 17.23
N GLU A 409 -2.27 -22.64 17.21
CA GLU A 409 -3.24 -21.97 16.37
C GLU A 409 -2.54 -21.28 15.19
N HIS A 410 -3.22 -21.24 14.05
CA HIS A 410 -2.69 -20.67 12.83
C HIS A 410 -3.72 -19.73 12.18
N LYS A 411 -3.20 -18.74 11.47
CA LYS A 411 -3.99 -17.83 10.62
C LYS A 411 -3.64 -18.10 9.16
N LEU A 412 -4.53 -17.69 8.25
CA LEU A 412 -4.29 -17.84 6.81
C LEU A 412 -4.07 -19.32 6.40
N GLY A 413 -4.67 -20.27 7.12
CA GLY A 413 -4.56 -21.70 6.81
C GLY A 413 -5.52 -22.18 5.73
N HIS A 414 -6.43 -21.33 5.24
CA HIS A 414 -7.54 -21.70 4.37
C HIS A 414 -7.07 -22.32 3.04
N GLY A 415 -6.02 -21.79 2.41
CA GLY A 415 -5.49 -22.36 1.17
C GLY A 415 -5.03 -23.83 1.29
N ILE A 416 -4.51 -24.23 2.46
CA ILE A 416 -4.12 -25.63 2.72
C ILE A 416 -5.32 -26.45 3.23
N HIS A 417 -5.95 -26.01 4.33
CA HIS A 417 -6.90 -26.85 5.07
C HIS A 417 -8.30 -26.87 4.49
N ASP A 418 -8.75 -25.75 3.90
CA ASP A 418 -10.06 -25.64 3.27
C ASP A 418 -9.95 -25.93 1.76
N GLY A 419 -8.88 -25.45 1.10
CA GLY A 419 -8.58 -25.71 -0.31
C GLY A 419 -7.92 -27.07 -0.56
N LEU A 420 -6.59 -27.15 -0.42
CA LEU A 420 -5.78 -28.33 -0.82
C LEU A 420 -6.22 -29.66 -0.18
N PHE A 421 -6.55 -29.68 1.11
CA PHE A 421 -6.94 -30.94 1.79
C PHE A 421 -8.32 -31.43 1.43
N ARG A 422 -9.13 -30.61 0.76
CA ARG A 422 -10.48 -30.96 0.29
C ARG A 422 -10.60 -30.97 -1.22
N SER A 423 -9.52 -30.64 -1.93
CA SER A 423 -9.42 -30.68 -3.39
C SER A 423 -9.53 -32.11 -3.90
N ARG A 424 -10.19 -32.29 -5.05
CA ARG A 424 -10.33 -33.60 -5.71
C ARG A 424 -9.01 -34.11 -6.27
N TYR A 425 -8.12 -33.19 -6.65
CA TYR A 425 -6.82 -33.49 -7.25
C TYR A 425 -5.65 -33.34 -6.27
N GLY A 426 -5.89 -33.00 -5.01
CA GLY A 426 -4.88 -32.73 -3.99
C GLY A 426 -3.88 -33.87 -3.77
N ASP A 427 -4.29 -35.13 -3.92
CA ASP A 427 -3.39 -36.29 -3.78
C ASP A 427 -2.36 -36.41 -4.92
N GLN A 428 -2.63 -35.79 -6.08
CA GLN A 428 -1.73 -35.75 -7.23
C GLN A 428 -0.69 -34.63 -7.12
N PHE A 429 -0.92 -33.65 -6.24
CA PHE A 429 -0.11 -32.44 -6.14
C PHE A 429 0.63 -32.38 -4.81
N LYS A 430 1.95 -32.16 -4.84
CA LYS A 430 2.72 -32.12 -3.60
C LYS A 430 2.64 -30.74 -2.93
N PHE A 431 2.90 -30.68 -1.64
CA PHE A 431 3.03 -29.39 -0.94
C PHE A 431 4.08 -29.43 0.18
N SER A 432 4.60 -28.26 0.52
CA SER A 432 5.43 -28.02 1.70
C SER A 432 4.94 -26.76 2.42
N ILE A 433 5.38 -26.57 3.65
CA ILE A 433 5.15 -25.32 4.41
C ILE A 433 6.43 -24.48 4.54
N MET A 434 6.26 -23.16 4.54
CA MET A 434 7.25 -22.16 4.88
C MET A 434 6.84 -21.45 6.16
N TRP A 435 7.58 -21.68 7.23
CA TRP A 435 7.32 -21.07 8.52
C TRP A 435 7.68 -19.58 8.52
N GLU A 436 6.63 -18.75 8.56
CA GLU A 436 6.69 -17.30 8.62
C GLU A 436 6.94 -16.81 10.04
N ASN A 437 8.19 -16.89 10.50
CA ASN A 437 8.57 -16.69 11.91
C ASN A 437 8.94 -15.24 12.29
N GLN A 438 8.59 -14.23 11.48
CA GLN A 438 9.05 -12.85 11.70
C GLN A 438 8.34 -12.10 12.84
N GLY A 439 7.14 -12.53 13.24
CA GLY A 439 6.35 -11.87 14.28
C GLY A 439 6.90 -12.14 15.69
N LYS A 440 7.61 -11.17 16.27
CA LYS A 440 8.14 -11.27 17.64
C LYS A 440 7.01 -11.53 18.64
N GLY A 441 7.11 -12.60 19.42
CA GLY A 441 6.13 -12.97 20.45
C GLY A 441 4.85 -13.63 19.91
N THR A 442 4.73 -13.86 18.60
CA THR A 442 3.52 -14.45 18.00
C THR A 442 3.79 -15.56 17.00
N SER A 443 4.89 -15.47 16.24
CA SER A 443 5.11 -16.29 15.06
C SER A 443 6.33 -17.21 15.17
N GLY A 444 7.23 -16.92 16.12
CA GLY A 444 8.38 -17.75 16.45
C GLY A 444 8.06 -18.85 17.48
N ILE A 445 9.04 -19.12 18.34
CA ILE A 445 8.92 -20.05 19.47
C ILE A 445 9.23 -19.35 20.78
N SER A 446 8.54 -19.73 21.85
CA SER A 446 8.78 -19.16 23.19
C SER A 446 9.90 -19.85 23.96
N SER A 447 10.20 -21.10 23.63
CA SER A 447 11.24 -21.92 24.25
C SER A 447 11.56 -23.12 23.37
N GLU A 448 12.63 -23.86 23.70
CA GLU A 448 12.91 -25.15 23.06
C GLU A 448 11.77 -26.17 23.31
N GLU A 449 11.15 -26.12 24.49
CA GLU A 449 10.02 -26.98 24.84
C GLU A 449 8.79 -26.69 23.96
N ASP A 450 8.45 -25.42 23.73
CA ASP A 450 7.37 -25.02 22.80
C ASP A 450 7.67 -25.51 21.37
N PHE A 451 8.94 -25.49 20.96
CA PHE A 451 9.30 -26.02 19.66
C PHE A 451 9.14 -27.54 19.57
N LEU A 452 9.75 -28.29 20.49
CA LEU A 452 9.90 -29.74 20.39
C LEU A 452 8.67 -30.52 20.86
N GLN A 453 7.92 -30.00 21.82
CA GLN A 453 6.77 -30.69 22.42
C GLN A 453 5.42 -30.20 21.89
N ASN A 454 5.40 -29.09 21.16
CA ASN A 454 4.16 -28.48 20.70
C ASN A 454 4.16 -28.19 19.19
N LEU A 455 5.05 -27.31 18.71
CA LEU A 455 5.03 -26.88 17.30
C LEU A 455 5.45 -27.99 16.32
N LEU A 456 6.59 -28.64 16.56
CA LEU A 456 7.08 -29.71 15.68
C LEU A 456 6.17 -30.94 15.66
N PRO A 457 5.66 -31.47 16.80
CA PRO A 457 4.68 -32.56 16.78
C PRO A 457 3.41 -32.21 16.00
N PHE A 458 2.94 -30.96 16.09
CA PHE A 458 1.82 -30.48 15.27
C PHE A 458 2.13 -30.58 13.78
N TRP A 459 3.30 -30.14 13.32
CA TRP A 459 3.69 -30.26 11.90
C TRP A 459 3.85 -31.70 11.45
N ILE A 460 4.47 -32.56 12.25
CA ILE A 460 4.64 -33.98 11.93
C ILE A 460 3.27 -34.64 11.74
N LYS A 461 2.34 -34.42 12.69
CA LYS A 461 0.99 -35.02 12.67
C LYS A 461 0.13 -34.45 11.54
N THR A 462 0.14 -33.14 11.35
CA THR A 462 -0.82 -32.44 10.48
C THR A 462 -0.36 -32.41 9.03
N TYR A 463 0.96 -32.32 8.81
CA TYR A 463 1.55 -32.07 7.49
C TYR A 463 2.48 -33.19 7.05
N PHE A 464 3.60 -33.44 7.75
CA PHE A 464 4.68 -34.29 7.21
C PHE A 464 4.22 -35.72 6.91
N LYS A 465 3.28 -36.25 7.69
CA LYS A 465 2.73 -37.60 7.50
C LYS A 465 1.68 -37.71 6.38
N ARG A 466 1.25 -36.61 5.76
CA ARG A 466 0.32 -36.68 4.62
C ARG A 466 1.05 -37.21 3.40
N GLY A 467 0.40 -38.09 2.62
CA GLY A 467 1.01 -38.73 1.44
C GLY A 467 1.42 -37.77 0.33
N ASN A 468 0.84 -36.57 0.31
CA ASN A 468 1.17 -35.50 -0.62
C ASN A 468 2.10 -34.42 -0.03
N TYR A 469 2.64 -34.59 1.18
CA TYR A 469 3.71 -33.72 1.66
C TYR A 469 5.01 -33.94 0.88
N LEU A 470 5.78 -32.89 0.62
CA LEU A 470 7.04 -32.98 -0.11
C LEU A 470 8.13 -33.60 0.78
N VAL A 471 8.43 -34.86 0.50
CA VAL A 471 9.47 -35.66 1.16
C VAL A 471 10.49 -36.08 0.11
N LEU A 472 11.72 -35.61 0.22
CA LEU A 472 12.83 -35.99 -0.67
C LEU A 472 13.86 -36.77 0.12
N ASP A 473 14.37 -37.85 -0.47
CA ASP A 473 15.34 -38.75 0.16
C ASP A 473 14.89 -39.27 1.54
N GLY A 474 13.57 -39.44 1.71
CA GLY A 474 12.94 -39.85 2.97
C GLY A 474 12.89 -38.77 4.05
N LYS A 475 13.21 -37.50 3.73
CA LYS A 475 13.17 -36.37 4.67
C LYS A 475 12.10 -35.35 4.23
N PRO A 476 11.15 -34.97 5.10
CA PRO A 476 10.28 -33.83 4.83
C PRO A 476 11.12 -32.56 4.66
N LEU A 477 10.69 -31.69 3.74
CA LEU A 477 11.26 -30.37 3.56
C LEU A 477 10.50 -29.37 4.45
N LEU A 478 11.21 -28.51 5.16
CA LEU A 478 10.63 -27.40 5.92
C LEU A 478 11.37 -26.11 5.57
N TYR A 479 10.63 -25.13 5.08
CA TYR A 479 11.16 -23.81 4.76
C TYR A 479 10.97 -22.89 5.98
N ILE A 480 11.93 -22.02 6.24
CA ILE A 480 11.94 -21.08 7.37
C ILE A 480 12.24 -19.70 6.81
N TYR A 481 11.34 -18.75 7.00
CA TYR A 481 11.42 -17.46 6.35
C TYR A 481 12.47 -16.52 6.95
N ARG A 482 12.77 -16.61 8.26
CA ARG A 482 13.86 -15.86 8.92
C ARG A 482 14.57 -16.72 9.96
N PRO A 483 15.41 -17.68 9.54
CA PRO A 483 16.07 -18.60 10.46
C PRO A 483 16.86 -17.88 11.57
N GLU A 484 17.44 -16.72 11.26
CA GLU A 484 18.23 -15.94 12.21
C GLU A 484 17.39 -15.37 13.36
N PHE A 485 16.07 -15.26 13.23
CA PHE A 485 15.20 -14.79 14.31
C PHE A 485 15.10 -15.81 15.44
N LEU A 486 15.34 -17.10 15.16
CA LEU A 486 15.36 -18.14 16.20
C LEU A 486 16.48 -17.92 17.23
N VAL A 487 17.54 -17.19 16.87
CA VAL A 487 18.59 -16.80 17.82
C VAL A 487 18.03 -15.90 18.90
N ASN A 488 17.09 -15.01 18.56
CA ASN A 488 16.42 -14.17 19.54
C ASN A 488 15.46 -14.98 20.42
N ASP A 489 14.79 -15.96 19.83
CA ASP A 489 13.82 -16.81 20.54
C ASP A 489 14.51 -17.74 21.55
N LEU A 490 15.64 -18.35 21.18
CA LEU A 490 16.35 -19.33 22.02
C LEU A 490 17.57 -18.76 22.75
N GLY A 491 18.03 -17.57 22.37
CA GLY A 491 19.09 -16.81 23.03
C GLY A 491 20.51 -17.08 22.54
N SER A 492 20.75 -18.07 21.66
CA SER A 492 22.06 -18.28 21.04
C SER A 492 22.02 -19.16 19.79
N ILE A 493 23.02 -19.04 18.92
CA ILE A 493 23.22 -19.90 17.74
C ILE A 493 23.30 -21.38 18.15
N ALA A 494 24.06 -21.69 19.20
CA ALA A 494 24.25 -23.06 19.69
C ALA A 494 22.93 -23.71 20.13
N LYS A 495 22.04 -22.95 20.79
CA LYS A 495 20.73 -23.45 21.21
C LYS A 495 19.80 -23.69 20.01
N VAL A 496 19.83 -22.81 19.01
CA VAL A 496 19.08 -23.03 17.76
C VAL A 496 19.57 -24.30 17.06
N ARG A 497 20.88 -24.46 16.93
CA ARG A 497 21.48 -25.64 16.31
C ARG A 497 21.04 -26.92 17.02
N GLN A 498 21.14 -26.94 18.35
CA GLN A 498 20.71 -28.07 19.16
C GLN A 498 19.22 -28.39 18.96
N ALA A 499 18.35 -27.38 18.95
CA ALA A 499 16.91 -27.55 18.76
C ALA A 499 16.59 -28.12 17.36
N LEU A 500 17.25 -27.65 16.31
CA LEU A 500 17.07 -28.14 14.94
C LEU A 500 17.62 -29.56 14.74
N ASP A 501 18.72 -29.93 15.42
CA ASP A 501 19.22 -31.30 15.42
C ASP A 501 18.29 -32.27 16.17
N LYS A 502 17.68 -31.82 17.28
CA LYS A 502 16.60 -32.56 17.95
C LYS A 502 15.36 -32.69 17.07
N ALA A 503 15.03 -31.68 16.27
CA ALA A 503 13.92 -31.78 15.31
C ALA A 503 14.17 -32.87 14.25
N ARG A 504 15.40 -32.99 13.75
CA ARG A 504 15.80 -34.10 12.87
C ARG A 504 15.64 -35.46 13.55
N ALA A 505 15.97 -35.56 14.84
CA ALA A 505 15.78 -36.79 15.62
C ALA A 505 14.30 -37.13 15.79
N ALA A 506 13.46 -36.17 16.17
CA ALA A 506 12.02 -36.37 16.30
C ALA A 506 11.37 -36.81 14.96
N CYS A 507 11.83 -36.29 13.82
CA CYS A 507 11.39 -36.78 12.51
C CYS A 507 11.83 -38.23 12.25
N ARG A 508 13.02 -38.66 12.72
CA ARG A 508 13.43 -40.07 12.65
C ARG A 508 12.53 -40.97 13.50
N ASP A 509 12.23 -40.54 14.71
CA ASP A 509 11.32 -41.26 15.62
C ASP A 509 9.90 -41.35 15.03
N ALA A 510 9.51 -40.37 14.21
CA ALA A 510 8.25 -40.36 13.48
C ALA A 510 8.23 -41.22 12.19
N GLY A 511 9.36 -41.86 11.82
CA GLY A 511 9.48 -42.76 10.67
C GLY A 511 10.17 -42.16 9.42
N PHE A 512 10.69 -40.93 9.48
CA PHE A 512 11.45 -40.32 8.38
C PHE A 512 12.96 -40.62 8.50
N LYS A 513 13.74 -40.29 7.47
CA LYS A 513 15.22 -40.37 7.54
C LYS A 513 15.86 -39.16 8.24
N GLY A 514 15.06 -38.18 8.64
CA GLY A 514 15.50 -36.90 9.22
C GLY A 514 14.57 -35.77 8.81
N LEU A 515 15.11 -34.54 8.76
CA LEU A 515 14.41 -33.33 8.31
C LEU A 515 15.39 -32.52 7.46
N THR A 516 14.92 -31.95 6.35
CA THR A 516 15.68 -31.02 5.51
C THR A 516 15.17 -29.60 5.77
N LEU A 517 16.06 -28.72 6.21
CA LEU A 517 15.75 -27.34 6.60
C LEU A 517 16.22 -26.36 5.54
N LEU A 518 15.28 -25.55 5.05
CA LEU A 518 15.55 -24.50 4.07
C LEU A 518 15.40 -23.12 4.69
N GLY A 519 16.43 -22.29 4.60
CA GLY A 519 16.44 -20.94 5.16
C GLY A 519 16.28 -19.88 4.07
N GLU A 520 15.34 -18.96 4.22
CA GLU A 520 15.21 -17.86 3.27
C GLU A 520 16.39 -16.91 3.41
N TYR A 521 17.03 -16.60 2.28
CA TYR A 521 18.01 -15.54 2.21
C TYR A 521 18.24 -15.08 0.76
N ARG A 522 18.02 -13.79 0.52
CA ARG A 522 18.08 -13.17 -0.81
C ARG A 522 19.43 -12.54 -1.17
N GLY A 523 20.41 -12.59 -0.28
CA GLY A 523 21.70 -11.92 -0.46
C GLY A 523 22.86 -12.88 -0.72
N SER A 524 24.08 -12.33 -0.83
CA SER A 524 25.31 -13.10 -1.02
C SER A 524 26.34 -12.86 0.10
N ASN A 525 25.95 -12.25 1.23
CA ASN A 525 26.88 -11.93 2.33
C ASN A 525 27.45 -13.23 2.96
N PRO A 526 28.77 -13.47 2.89
CA PRO A 526 29.41 -14.67 3.43
C PRO A 526 29.15 -14.89 4.92
N LYS A 527 29.13 -13.82 5.73
CA LYS A 527 28.89 -13.94 7.18
C LYS A 527 27.47 -14.39 7.51
N HIS A 528 26.50 -13.91 6.72
CA HIS A 528 25.11 -14.32 6.91
C HIS A 528 24.89 -15.76 6.44
N LEU A 529 25.53 -16.15 5.33
CA LEU A 529 25.53 -17.53 4.87
C LEU A 529 26.14 -18.48 5.91
N GLN A 530 27.28 -18.10 6.50
CA GLN A 530 27.90 -18.86 7.57
C GLN A 530 26.99 -18.95 8.79
N LEU A 531 26.30 -17.87 9.16
CA LEU A 531 25.30 -17.90 10.24
C LEU A 531 24.24 -18.98 9.97
N LEU A 532 23.68 -19.05 8.76
CA LEU A 532 22.70 -20.09 8.43
C LEU A 532 23.26 -21.51 8.56
N VAL A 533 24.51 -21.73 8.12
CA VAL A 533 25.22 -23.01 8.34
C VAL A 533 25.36 -23.32 9.83
N ASP A 534 25.76 -22.33 10.63
CA ASP A 534 25.97 -22.48 12.08
C ASP A 534 24.65 -22.79 12.82
N LEU A 535 23.52 -22.22 12.36
CA LEU A 535 22.18 -22.58 12.84
C LEU A 535 21.79 -24.01 12.46
N GLY A 536 22.42 -24.60 11.43
CA GLY A 536 22.12 -25.93 10.93
C GLY A 536 21.09 -25.96 9.81
N ILE A 537 21.00 -24.90 9.01
CA ILE A 537 20.24 -24.89 7.76
C ILE A 537 20.98 -25.72 6.70
N ASP A 538 20.25 -26.57 5.96
CA ASP A 538 20.82 -27.48 4.96
C ASP A 538 20.96 -26.79 3.59
N CYS A 539 20.04 -25.88 3.27
CA CYS A 539 19.97 -25.22 1.98
C CYS A 539 19.29 -23.84 2.15
N SER A 540 19.69 -22.84 1.38
CA SER A 540 18.95 -21.57 1.31
C SER A 540 17.97 -21.55 0.14
N PHE A 541 17.01 -20.65 0.17
CA PHE A 541 16.19 -20.29 -0.98
C PHE A 541 15.92 -18.78 -0.96
N ALA A 542 15.49 -18.22 -2.09
CA ALA A 542 15.06 -16.83 -2.17
C ALA A 542 13.53 -16.78 -2.23
N TYR A 543 12.88 -15.89 -1.48
CA TYR A 543 11.45 -15.68 -1.70
C TYR A 543 11.16 -14.89 -2.99
N CYS A 544 12.00 -13.90 -3.30
CA CYS A 544 12.04 -13.22 -4.61
C CYS A 544 13.39 -12.50 -4.72
N TRP A 545 14.03 -12.51 -5.89
CA TRP A 545 15.31 -11.81 -6.07
C TRP A 545 15.16 -10.29 -6.03
N PRO A 546 15.89 -9.59 -5.14
CA PRO A 546 15.77 -8.15 -4.96
C PRO A 546 16.59 -7.42 -6.03
N LEU A 547 16.08 -7.36 -7.26
CA LEU A 547 16.79 -6.70 -8.35
C LEU A 547 16.67 -5.17 -8.23
N PRO A 548 17.76 -4.43 -7.98
CA PRO A 548 17.70 -2.98 -7.81
C PRO A 548 17.51 -2.25 -9.14
N GLY A 549 16.94 -1.05 -9.09
CA GLY A 549 16.98 -0.08 -10.18
C GLY A 549 15.95 -0.25 -11.28
N SER A 550 14.88 -1.00 -11.02
CA SER A 550 13.78 -1.19 -11.97
C SER A 550 14.27 -1.66 -13.35
N PRO A 551 15.04 -2.77 -13.42
CA PRO A 551 15.63 -3.22 -14.67
C PRO A 551 14.57 -3.54 -15.73
N SER A 552 14.95 -3.46 -17.01
CA SER A 552 14.16 -4.05 -18.08
C SER A 552 14.05 -5.57 -17.87
N SER A 553 13.03 -6.17 -18.48
CA SER A 553 12.81 -7.61 -18.45
C SER A 553 14.06 -8.40 -18.88
N GLU A 554 14.65 -8.07 -20.03
CA GLU A 554 15.90 -8.70 -20.52
C GLU A 554 17.06 -8.55 -19.53
N LYS A 555 17.26 -7.35 -18.97
CA LYS A 555 18.33 -7.10 -18.00
C LYS A 555 18.12 -7.90 -16.71
N ALA A 556 16.87 -8.04 -16.27
CA ALA A 556 16.54 -8.83 -15.09
C ALA A 556 16.92 -10.31 -15.24
N VAL A 557 16.86 -10.87 -16.46
CA VAL A 557 17.30 -12.25 -16.73
C VAL A 557 18.78 -12.40 -16.41
N GLY A 558 19.61 -11.49 -16.93
CA GLY A 558 21.05 -11.49 -16.70
C GLY A 558 21.41 -11.26 -15.22
N MET A 559 20.68 -10.39 -14.51
CA MET A 559 20.92 -10.14 -13.09
C MET A 559 20.60 -11.36 -12.22
N GLN A 560 19.55 -12.12 -12.52
CA GLN A 560 19.25 -13.36 -11.79
C GLN A 560 20.32 -14.43 -12.04
N GLU A 561 20.80 -14.56 -13.28
CA GLU A 561 21.90 -15.47 -13.61
C GLU A 561 23.19 -15.11 -12.85
N GLU A 562 23.49 -13.81 -12.74
CA GLU A 562 24.63 -13.31 -11.98
C GLU A 562 24.52 -13.63 -10.50
N ILE A 563 23.34 -13.44 -9.89
CA ILE A 563 23.10 -13.83 -8.49
C ILE A 563 23.41 -15.32 -8.28
N LEU A 564 22.84 -16.21 -9.11
CA LEU A 564 23.08 -17.65 -8.99
C LEU A 564 24.58 -17.97 -9.16
N ARG A 565 25.28 -17.27 -10.06
CA ARG A 565 26.73 -17.45 -10.27
C ARG A 565 27.55 -17.00 -9.05
N GLU A 566 27.23 -15.86 -8.46
CA GLU A 566 27.88 -15.37 -7.24
C GLU A 566 27.69 -16.32 -6.07
N ARG A 567 26.46 -16.80 -5.88
CA ARG A 567 26.10 -17.75 -4.82
C ARG A 567 26.87 -19.05 -4.99
N ARG A 568 26.91 -19.63 -6.20
CA ARG A 568 27.78 -20.78 -6.52
C ARG A 568 29.24 -20.52 -6.22
N LYS A 569 29.76 -19.35 -6.58
CA LYS A 569 31.17 -19.00 -6.34
C LYS A 569 31.51 -18.93 -4.85
N THR A 570 30.59 -18.44 -4.01
CA THR A 570 30.83 -18.42 -2.55
C THR A 570 30.84 -19.83 -1.95
N ASN A 571 29.95 -20.72 -2.41
CA ASN A 571 29.87 -22.13 -2.01
C ASN A 571 29.84 -22.38 -0.47
N ILE A 572 29.27 -21.45 0.31
CA ILE A 572 29.20 -21.57 1.77
C ILE A 572 28.00 -22.43 2.20
N LEU A 573 26.87 -22.23 1.54
CA LEU A 573 25.61 -22.93 1.80
C LEU A 573 24.96 -23.26 0.45
N PRO A 574 24.54 -24.52 0.19
CA PRO A 574 23.78 -24.86 -1.00
C PRO A 574 22.51 -24.04 -1.13
N GLU A 575 22.04 -23.76 -2.35
CA GLU A 575 20.80 -23.04 -2.58
C GLU A 575 19.83 -23.80 -3.48
N MET A 576 18.52 -23.66 -3.23
CA MET A 576 17.53 -23.97 -4.25
C MET A 576 17.59 -22.90 -5.34
N ILE A 577 17.56 -23.32 -6.59
CA ILE A 577 17.57 -22.39 -7.71
C ILE A 577 16.20 -21.73 -7.78
N ASN A 578 16.18 -20.43 -7.56
CA ASN A 578 14.98 -19.60 -7.61
C ASN A 578 14.89 -18.79 -8.92
N VAL A 579 13.69 -18.72 -9.50
CA VAL A 579 13.40 -17.91 -10.69
C VAL A 579 12.25 -16.95 -10.39
N SER A 580 12.57 -15.66 -10.45
CA SER A 580 11.65 -14.56 -10.18
C SER A 580 11.09 -13.98 -11.47
N MET A 581 9.77 -13.93 -11.61
CA MET A 581 9.05 -13.26 -12.71
C MET A 581 9.02 -11.72 -12.63
N GLY A 582 9.34 -11.07 -11.50
CA GLY A 582 9.13 -9.62 -11.33
C GLY A 582 8.99 -9.14 -9.88
N TRP A 583 8.75 -7.84 -9.71
CA TRP A 583 8.42 -7.18 -8.44
C TRP A 583 7.71 -5.84 -8.69
N ASP A 584 6.55 -5.64 -8.07
CA ASP A 584 5.81 -4.36 -8.07
C ASP A 584 4.86 -4.27 -6.86
N SER A 585 5.42 -3.86 -5.72
CA SER A 585 4.73 -3.82 -4.42
C SER A 585 3.78 -2.64 -4.20
N ARG A 586 3.57 -1.79 -5.22
CA ARG A 586 2.75 -0.56 -5.12
C ARG A 586 1.31 -0.75 -4.59
N PRO A 587 0.60 -1.87 -4.79
CA PRO A 587 -0.69 -2.08 -4.12
C PRO A 587 -0.60 -2.15 -2.60
N TRP A 588 0.50 -2.67 -2.05
CA TRP A 588 0.73 -2.76 -0.61
C TRP A 588 1.41 -1.53 -0.03
N HIS A 589 2.47 -1.05 -0.68
CA HIS A 589 3.28 0.08 -0.22
C HIS A 589 4.17 0.60 -1.35
N PRO A 590 4.78 1.80 -1.22
CA PRO A 590 5.75 2.28 -2.20
C PRO A 590 6.83 1.24 -2.52
N SER A 591 7.16 1.09 -3.81
CA SER A 591 8.14 0.11 -4.28
C SER A 591 9.48 0.77 -4.58
N ALA A 592 10.59 0.20 -4.07
CA ALA A 592 11.94 0.71 -4.32
C ALA A 592 12.54 0.25 -5.67
N SER A 593 12.01 -0.84 -6.22
CA SER A 593 12.30 -1.35 -7.56
C SER A 593 10.98 -1.80 -8.18
N ILE A 594 10.83 -1.65 -9.50
CA ILE A 594 9.65 -2.10 -10.25
C ILE A 594 10.16 -2.75 -11.52
N TRP A 595 9.96 -4.05 -11.66
CA TRP A 595 10.37 -4.79 -12.85
C TRP A 595 9.48 -6.01 -13.04
N ARG A 596 9.42 -6.53 -14.26
CA ARG A 596 8.60 -7.70 -14.59
C ARG A 596 9.09 -8.30 -15.90
N HIS A 597 9.10 -9.63 -15.95
CA HIS A 597 9.39 -10.35 -17.16
C HIS A 597 8.22 -10.34 -18.15
N THR A 598 8.53 -10.21 -19.44
CA THR A 598 7.61 -10.71 -20.47
C THR A 598 7.58 -12.25 -20.39
N PRO A 599 6.52 -12.93 -20.87
CA PRO A 599 6.52 -14.40 -20.95
C PRO A 599 7.76 -14.99 -21.64
N THR A 600 8.22 -14.37 -22.74
CA THR A 600 9.41 -14.79 -23.48
C THR A 600 10.68 -14.69 -22.64
N ASP A 601 10.90 -13.56 -21.96
CA ASP A 601 12.08 -13.39 -21.11
C ASP A 601 12.02 -14.27 -19.86
N PHE A 602 10.81 -14.55 -19.35
CA PHE A 602 10.63 -15.49 -18.25
C PHE A 602 10.96 -16.92 -18.67
N ALA A 603 10.59 -17.33 -19.88
CA ALA A 603 10.99 -18.63 -20.45
C ALA A 603 12.53 -18.72 -20.54
N GLU A 604 13.19 -17.64 -20.98
CA GLU A 604 14.65 -17.56 -21.02
C GLU A 604 15.27 -17.64 -19.61
N ALA A 605 14.72 -16.93 -18.62
CA ALA A 605 15.16 -17.04 -17.23
C ALA A 605 15.03 -18.48 -16.71
N CYS A 606 13.92 -19.16 -17.00
CA CYS A 606 13.69 -20.56 -16.64
C CYS A 606 14.71 -21.50 -17.33
N LYS A 607 14.99 -21.31 -18.62
CA LYS A 607 15.99 -22.09 -19.36
C LYS A 607 17.40 -21.91 -18.79
N ARG A 608 17.77 -20.67 -18.43
CA ARG A 608 19.06 -20.39 -17.78
C ARG A 608 19.15 -21.00 -16.39
N ALA A 609 18.08 -20.96 -15.61
CA ALA A 609 17.99 -21.63 -14.33
C ALA A 609 18.14 -23.16 -14.48
N LEU A 610 17.42 -23.78 -15.43
CA LEU A 610 17.58 -25.21 -15.75
C LEU A 610 19.02 -25.54 -16.13
N LYS A 611 19.66 -24.72 -16.97
CA LYS A 611 21.08 -24.90 -17.32
C LYS A 611 21.97 -24.81 -16.07
N ALA A 612 21.73 -23.83 -15.19
CA ALA A 612 22.48 -23.66 -13.96
C ALA A 612 22.35 -24.85 -13.00
N THR A 613 21.21 -25.58 -12.98
CA THR A 613 21.08 -26.83 -12.18
C THR A 613 22.20 -27.83 -12.50
N LYS A 614 22.63 -27.89 -13.77
CA LYS A 614 23.63 -28.84 -14.27
C LYS A 614 25.05 -28.52 -13.77
N GLU A 615 25.27 -27.33 -13.21
CA GLU A 615 26.53 -26.91 -12.60
C GLU A 615 26.64 -27.30 -11.11
N TYR A 616 25.54 -27.74 -10.49
CA TYR A 616 25.52 -28.20 -9.10
C TYR A 616 25.86 -29.69 -8.98
N PRO A 617 26.41 -30.13 -7.82
CA PRO A 617 26.78 -31.53 -7.58
C PRO A 617 25.65 -32.51 -7.86
N GLU A 618 25.98 -33.69 -8.40
CA GLU A 618 25.01 -34.75 -8.62
C GLU A 618 24.31 -35.16 -7.32
N GLY A 619 23.00 -35.45 -7.41
CA GLY A 619 22.17 -35.78 -6.26
C GLY A 619 21.80 -34.61 -5.33
N SER A 620 22.42 -33.44 -5.46
CA SER A 620 22.07 -32.26 -4.66
C SER A 620 20.63 -31.78 -4.92
N LEU A 621 20.03 -31.09 -3.94
CA LEU A 621 18.73 -30.44 -4.13
C LEU A 621 18.79 -29.35 -5.20
N SER A 622 19.88 -28.58 -5.24
CA SER A 622 20.13 -27.52 -6.24
C SER A 622 20.12 -28.02 -7.69
N ARG A 623 20.48 -29.29 -7.91
CA ARG A 623 20.42 -29.93 -9.23
C ARG A 623 19.03 -30.49 -9.57
N ARG A 624 18.23 -30.85 -8.57
CA ARG A 624 16.97 -31.60 -8.74
C ARG A 624 15.72 -30.75 -8.62
N VAL A 625 15.80 -29.57 -7.99
CA VAL A 625 14.65 -28.75 -7.65
C VAL A 625 14.85 -27.31 -8.09
N VAL A 626 13.85 -26.77 -8.79
CA VAL A 626 13.72 -25.33 -9.09
C VAL A 626 12.48 -24.80 -8.41
N ILE A 627 12.60 -23.62 -7.79
CA ILE A 627 11.50 -22.91 -7.15
C ILE A 627 11.19 -21.65 -7.95
N LEU A 628 9.92 -21.45 -8.25
CA LEU A 628 9.42 -20.25 -8.89
C LEU A 628 8.79 -19.35 -7.82
N ASP A 629 9.05 -18.05 -7.88
CA ASP A 629 8.32 -17.06 -7.09
C ASP A 629 7.33 -16.31 -7.97
N ASN A 630 6.17 -15.89 -7.46
CA ASN A 630 5.28 -16.71 -6.64
C ASN A 630 4.10 -17.17 -7.51
N TRP A 631 3.31 -18.15 -7.06
CA TRP A 631 2.06 -18.50 -7.73
C TRP A 631 1.10 -17.30 -7.72
N ASN A 632 0.82 -16.72 -6.56
CA ASN A 632 -0.29 -15.77 -6.40
C ASN A 632 0.02 -14.51 -5.56
N GLU A 633 1.25 -14.04 -5.42
CA GLU A 633 1.51 -12.81 -4.64
C GLU A 633 1.16 -11.52 -5.44
N TYR A 634 -0.13 -11.29 -5.67
CA TYR A 634 -0.63 -10.19 -6.49
C TYR A 634 -0.32 -8.81 -5.93
N GLY A 635 -0.17 -8.66 -4.62
CA GLY A 635 0.04 -7.33 -4.05
C GLY A 635 1.50 -6.90 -4.00
N GLU A 636 2.45 -7.84 -3.87
CA GLU A 636 3.87 -7.54 -4.15
C GLU A 636 4.19 -7.56 -5.66
N GLY A 637 3.24 -7.97 -6.50
CA GLY A 637 3.30 -7.81 -7.96
C GLY A 637 4.07 -8.88 -8.71
N HIS A 638 4.29 -10.01 -8.04
CA HIS A 638 5.17 -11.07 -8.49
C HIS A 638 4.44 -12.41 -8.42
N TYR A 639 3.73 -12.75 -9.51
CA TYR A 639 2.73 -13.82 -9.54
C TYR A 639 2.71 -14.52 -10.91
N LEU A 640 2.55 -15.85 -10.92
CA LEU A 640 2.55 -16.72 -12.10
C LEU A 640 1.15 -17.18 -12.50
N ALA A 641 0.23 -17.24 -11.53
CA ALA A 641 -1.13 -17.68 -11.73
C ALA A 641 -1.76 -16.94 -12.93
N PRO A 642 -2.55 -17.65 -13.77
CA PRO A 642 -3.08 -17.06 -14.97
C PRO A 642 -3.90 -15.80 -14.66
N HIS A 643 -3.58 -14.71 -15.36
CA HIS A 643 -4.18 -13.39 -15.13
C HIS A 643 -4.40 -12.61 -16.43
N ARG A 644 -5.17 -11.51 -16.40
CA ARG A 644 -5.62 -10.77 -17.58
C ARG A 644 -4.52 -10.39 -18.58
N GLN A 645 -3.38 -9.87 -18.10
CA GLN A 645 -2.34 -9.32 -18.98
C GLN A 645 -1.71 -10.40 -19.88
N TYR A 646 -1.30 -11.53 -19.32
CA TYR A 646 -0.56 -12.57 -20.05
C TYR A 646 -1.31 -13.90 -20.20
N GLY A 647 -2.47 -14.06 -19.58
CA GLY A 647 -3.17 -15.34 -19.54
C GLY A 647 -2.27 -16.41 -18.93
N PHE A 648 -2.06 -17.47 -19.70
CA PHE A 648 -1.20 -18.61 -19.38
C PHE A 648 0.28 -18.41 -19.73
N GLY A 649 0.67 -17.27 -20.31
CA GLY A 649 2.02 -17.10 -20.87
C GLY A 649 3.18 -17.38 -19.91
N TYR A 650 3.03 -17.16 -18.60
CA TYR A 650 4.06 -17.56 -17.63
C TYR A 650 4.09 -19.07 -17.38
N LEU A 651 2.93 -19.75 -17.38
CA LEU A 651 2.87 -21.20 -17.27
C LEU A 651 3.37 -21.86 -18.55
N ASP A 652 3.03 -21.33 -19.72
CA ASP A 652 3.58 -21.75 -21.01
C ASP A 652 5.10 -21.68 -21.01
N ALA A 653 5.67 -20.58 -20.50
CA ALA A 653 7.11 -20.39 -20.35
C ALA A 653 7.77 -21.43 -19.44
N VAL A 654 7.09 -21.84 -18.35
CA VAL A 654 7.56 -22.93 -17.47
C VAL A 654 7.53 -24.26 -18.22
N ARG A 655 6.42 -24.57 -18.90
CA ARG A 655 6.27 -25.80 -19.68
C ARG A 655 7.33 -25.91 -20.78
N GLU A 656 7.55 -24.83 -21.53
CA GLU A 656 8.57 -24.75 -22.57
C GLU A 656 9.98 -24.98 -22.02
N ALA A 657 10.31 -24.37 -20.87
CA ALA A 657 11.65 -24.43 -20.31
C ALA A 657 11.95 -25.78 -19.65
N PHE A 658 11.01 -26.36 -18.91
CA PHE A 658 11.27 -27.52 -18.05
C PHE A 658 10.72 -28.84 -18.59
N ALA A 659 9.76 -28.81 -19.52
CA ALA A 659 9.15 -30.00 -20.12
C ALA A 659 9.31 -30.03 -21.66
N PRO A 660 10.55 -29.99 -22.20
CA PRO A 660 10.80 -29.85 -23.64
C PRO A 660 10.30 -31.04 -24.49
N ASN A 661 10.00 -32.17 -23.84
CA ASN A 661 9.45 -33.36 -24.49
C ASN A 661 7.92 -33.46 -24.41
N ALA A 662 7.26 -32.50 -23.74
CA ALA A 662 5.80 -32.45 -23.71
C ALA A 662 5.26 -32.06 -25.09
N PRO A 663 4.08 -32.56 -25.50
CA PRO A 663 3.46 -32.14 -26.75
C PRO A 663 3.34 -30.63 -26.84
N HIS A 664 3.71 -30.07 -28.00
CA HIS A 664 3.55 -28.64 -28.30
C HIS A 664 2.08 -28.21 -28.28
N GLU A 665 1.17 -29.10 -28.70
CA GLU A 665 -0.26 -28.85 -28.58
C GLU A 665 -0.71 -29.01 -27.13
N HIS A 666 -1.02 -27.89 -26.48
CA HIS A 666 -1.66 -27.83 -25.17
C HIS A 666 -2.86 -26.88 -25.25
N GLN A 667 -3.97 -27.25 -24.61
CA GLN A 667 -5.16 -26.41 -24.55
C GLN A 667 -5.34 -25.85 -23.14
N ASP A 668 -5.07 -24.56 -23.00
CA ASP A 668 -5.39 -23.80 -21.81
C ASP A 668 -6.89 -23.63 -21.64
N LEU A 669 -7.47 -24.31 -20.66
CA LEU A 669 -8.87 -24.18 -20.31
C LEU A 669 -9.05 -23.23 -19.12
N THR A 670 -10.04 -22.36 -19.25
CA THR A 670 -10.55 -21.50 -18.17
C THR A 670 -11.89 -22.03 -17.64
N PRO A 671 -12.35 -21.59 -16.45
CA PRO A 671 -13.68 -21.93 -15.97
C PRO A 671 -14.80 -21.61 -16.98
N ALA A 672 -14.72 -20.44 -17.62
CA ALA A 672 -15.69 -20.00 -18.62
C ALA A 672 -15.73 -20.93 -19.86
N ASP A 673 -14.61 -21.57 -20.22
CA ASP A 673 -14.56 -22.52 -21.35
C ASP A 673 -15.37 -23.79 -21.10
N VAL A 674 -15.55 -24.16 -19.82
CA VAL A 674 -16.23 -25.38 -19.39
C VAL A 674 -17.55 -25.13 -18.64
N GLY A 675 -18.02 -23.88 -18.62
CA GLY A 675 -19.29 -23.49 -18.00
C GLY A 675 -19.26 -23.42 -16.48
N LEU A 676 -18.08 -23.16 -15.89
CA LEU A 676 -17.85 -22.99 -14.46
C LEU A 676 -17.43 -21.54 -14.14
N GLY A 677 -17.39 -21.22 -12.84
CA GLY A 677 -17.04 -19.88 -12.35
C GLY A 677 -18.04 -18.78 -12.77
N PRO A 678 -17.69 -17.50 -12.57
CA PRO A 678 -16.51 -17.02 -11.86
C PRO A 678 -16.53 -17.39 -10.37
N TYR A 679 -15.36 -17.41 -9.71
CA TYR A 679 -15.23 -17.78 -8.30
C TYR A 679 -15.22 -16.56 -7.36
N ASP A 680 -15.79 -15.43 -7.78
CA ASP A 680 -15.71 -14.15 -7.09
C ASP A 680 -16.90 -13.86 -6.14
N SER A 681 -17.75 -14.86 -5.87
CA SER A 681 -19.00 -14.68 -5.13
C SER A 681 -18.81 -14.12 -3.72
N LEU A 682 -17.77 -14.56 -3.00
CA LEU A 682 -17.43 -14.07 -1.67
C LEU A 682 -17.01 -12.59 -1.72
N TYR A 683 -16.16 -12.23 -2.70
CA TYR A 683 -15.77 -10.84 -2.95
C TYR A 683 -16.95 -9.95 -3.30
N GLN A 684 -17.81 -10.38 -4.23
CA GLN A 684 -18.98 -9.59 -4.63
C GLN A 684 -19.97 -9.41 -3.46
N THR A 685 -20.09 -10.41 -2.58
CA THR A 685 -20.93 -10.31 -1.38
C THR A 685 -20.35 -9.35 -0.36
N ALA A 686 -19.06 -9.45 -0.05
CA ALA A 686 -18.37 -8.52 0.84
C ALA A 686 -18.46 -7.07 0.33
N ARG A 687 -18.25 -6.86 -0.98
CA ARG A 687 -18.38 -5.56 -1.63
C ARG A 687 -19.79 -4.98 -1.50
N ARG A 688 -20.83 -5.77 -1.83
CA ARG A 688 -22.23 -5.31 -1.72
C ARG A 688 -22.59 -4.93 -0.29
N GLU A 689 -22.05 -5.67 0.67
CA GLU A 689 -22.22 -5.37 2.08
C GLU A 689 -21.51 -4.07 2.46
N ASP A 690 -20.27 -3.84 2.03
CA ASP A 690 -19.57 -2.58 2.28
C ASP A 690 -20.26 -1.38 1.59
N GLU A 691 -20.85 -1.56 0.41
CA GLU A 691 -21.67 -0.55 -0.26
C GLU A 691 -23.00 -0.28 0.47
N ARG A 692 -23.66 -1.31 1.02
CA ARG A 692 -24.83 -1.15 1.88
C ARG A 692 -24.45 -0.34 3.12
N ILE A 693 -23.37 -0.72 3.81
CA ILE A 693 -22.87 -0.03 5.00
C ILE A 693 -22.51 1.42 4.67
N LEU A 694 -21.83 1.68 3.56
CA LEU A 694 -21.45 3.05 3.18
C LEU A 694 -22.67 3.94 2.94
N ARG A 695 -23.71 3.41 2.28
CA ARG A 695 -25.00 4.12 2.10
C ARG A 695 -25.67 4.41 3.44
N LEU A 696 -25.66 3.46 4.38
CA LEU A 696 -26.20 3.67 5.72
C LEU A 696 -25.41 4.71 6.52
N LEU A 697 -24.09 4.77 6.37
CA LEU A 697 -23.23 5.77 7.03
C LEU A 697 -23.53 7.20 6.57
N THR A 698 -23.92 7.38 5.31
CA THR A 698 -24.23 8.70 4.72
C THR A 698 -25.73 9.00 4.70
N ALA A 699 -26.56 8.12 5.25
CA ALA A 699 -28.01 8.31 5.27
C ALA A 699 -28.39 9.53 6.11
N LYS A 700 -29.36 10.31 5.62
CA LYS A 700 -29.91 11.46 6.33
C LYS A 700 -31.14 11.03 7.14
N PRO A 701 -31.32 11.53 8.37
CA PRO A 701 -32.53 11.27 9.14
C PRO A 701 -33.74 11.95 8.48
N GLN A 702 -34.94 11.45 8.76
CA GLN A 702 -36.18 12.07 8.25
C GLN A 702 -36.32 13.53 8.70
N LYS A 703 -35.88 13.83 9.92
CA LYS A 703 -35.79 15.19 10.45
C LYS A 703 -34.42 15.38 11.10
N ALA A 704 -33.60 16.22 10.49
CA ALA A 704 -32.29 16.57 11.02
C ALA A 704 -32.42 17.49 12.24
N VAL A 705 -31.56 17.27 13.24
CA VAL A 705 -31.40 18.16 14.39
C VAL A 705 -30.61 19.39 13.96
N GLN A 706 -31.18 20.56 14.19
CA GLN A 706 -30.59 21.85 13.83
C GLN A 706 -30.20 22.57 15.11
N GLU A 707 -28.91 22.52 15.44
CA GLU A 707 -28.31 23.25 16.55
C GLU A 707 -27.09 24.01 16.02
N GLU A 708 -26.86 25.22 16.51
CA GLU A 708 -25.78 26.06 16.03
C GLU A 708 -24.41 25.41 16.27
N GLY A 709 -23.65 25.21 15.19
CA GLY A 709 -22.33 24.58 15.22
C GLY A 709 -22.33 23.07 15.44
N LEU A 710 -23.47 22.38 15.35
CA LEU A 710 -23.52 20.93 15.47
C LEU A 710 -22.90 20.26 14.23
N VAL A 711 -21.86 19.47 14.43
CA VAL A 711 -21.16 18.73 13.38
C VAL A 711 -21.76 17.36 13.18
N ALA A 712 -21.91 16.60 14.26
CA ALA A 712 -22.42 15.23 14.23
C ALA A 712 -23.17 14.89 15.51
N TYR A 713 -24.19 14.04 15.41
CA TYR A 713 -24.98 13.59 16.55
C TYR A 713 -25.39 12.12 16.40
N TRP A 714 -24.91 11.27 17.32
CA TRP A 714 -25.25 9.84 17.39
C TRP A 714 -26.11 9.56 18.63
N SER A 715 -27.42 9.43 18.43
CA SER A 715 -28.39 9.08 19.48
C SER A 715 -28.56 7.58 19.71
N PHE A 716 -28.13 6.74 18.77
CA PHE A 716 -28.38 5.28 18.77
C PHE A 716 -29.88 4.86 18.76
N ASP A 717 -30.81 5.80 18.57
CA ASP A 717 -32.27 5.58 18.57
C ASP A 717 -32.86 4.99 17.28
N GLY A 718 -32.08 4.90 16.19
CA GLY A 718 -32.60 4.58 14.85
C GLY A 718 -33.43 3.29 14.76
N GLN A 719 -34.61 3.35 14.15
CA GLN A 719 -35.40 2.14 13.87
C GLN A 719 -34.80 1.38 12.67
N GLY A 720 -34.72 0.05 12.73
CA GLY A 720 -34.20 -0.79 11.65
C GLY A 720 -32.78 -1.33 11.85
N ASP A 721 -32.01 -1.44 10.76
CA ASP A 721 -30.69 -2.09 10.67
C ASP A 721 -29.72 -1.66 11.79
N VAL A 722 -29.27 -2.63 12.58
CA VAL A 722 -28.41 -2.46 13.77
C VAL A 722 -26.92 -2.26 13.44
N ASP A 723 -26.57 -2.05 12.18
CA ASP A 723 -25.17 -2.01 11.74
C ASP A 723 -24.56 -0.60 11.76
N VAL A 724 -25.39 0.46 11.82
CA VAL A 724 -24.92 1.86 11.79
C VAL A 724 -25.74 2.73 12.74
N ALA A 725 -25.05 3.57 13.51
CA ALA A 725 -25.65 4.73 14.16
C ALA A 725 -25.73 5.88 13.15
N VAL A 726 -26.95 6.23 12.75
CA VAL A 726 -27.23 7.35 11.84
C VAL A 726 -26.87 8.68 12.50
N ASP A 727 -26.24 9.57 11.74
CA ASP A 727 -25.96 10.93 12.16
C ASP A 727 -27.22 11.81 12.08
N GLN A 728 -27.75 12.16 13.25
CA GLN A 728 -28.97 12.93 13.41
C GLN A 728 -28.80 14.41 13.03
N SER A 729 -27.58 14.91 12.83
CA SER A 729 -27.35 16.26 12.31
C SER A 729 -27.72 16.40 10.81
N GLY A 730 -27.77 15.28 10.08
CA GLY A 730 -28.02 15.25 8.64
C GLY A 730 -26.80 15.52 7.76
N HIS A 731 -25.60 15.62 8.33
CA HIS A 731 -24.34 15.82 7.60
C HIS A 731 -23.74 14.52 7.04
N GLY A 732 -24.38 13.36 7.27
CA GLY A 732 -23.94 12.08 6.71
C GLY A 732 -22.66 11.54 7.38
N LEU A 733 -22.50 11.80 8.68
CA LEU A 733 -21.35 11.37 9.48
C LEU A 733 -21.68 10.15 10.36
N GLY A 734 -22.45 9.19 9.84
CA GLY A 734 -22.83 7.98 10.58
C GLY A 734 -21.64 7.16 11.06
N ALA A 735 -21.88 6.27 12.03
CA ALA A 735 -20.86 5.41 12.64
C ALA A 735 -21.25 3.93 12.56
N ARG A 736 -20.37 3.08 11.98
CA ARG A 736 -20.59 1.63 11.85
C ARG A 736 -20.46 0.98 13.22
N LEU A 737 -21.51 0.29 13.63
CA LEU A 737 -21.56 -0.52 14.83
C LEU A 737 -20.80 -1.83 14.58
N ARG A 738 -19.84 -2.16 15.45
CA ARG A 738 -19.02 -3.37 15.32
C ARG A 738 -18.95 -4.11 16.65
N LYS A 739 -19.48 -5.35 16.67
CA LYS A 739 -19.53 -6.22 17.86
C LYS A 739 -20.11 -5.51 19.09
N THR A 740 -21.19 -4.76 18.89
CA THR A 740 -21.86 -3.98 19.93
C THR A 740 -23.35 -4.29 19.93
N ALA A 741 -24.00 -4.01 21.04
CA ALA A 741 -25.44 -4.14 21.22
C ALA A 741 -26.03 -2.79 21.62
N LEU A 742 -27.33 -2.64 21.43
CA LEU A 742 -28.09 -1.47 21.88
C LEU A 742 -29.06 -1.91 22.98
N VAL A 743 -29.11 -1.15 24.08
CA VAL A 743 -29.98 -1.40 25.24
C VAL A 743 -30.77 -0.14 25.57
N PRO A 744 -31.83 -0.18 26.40
CA PRO A 744 -32.49 1.04 26.86
C PRO A 744 -31.51 2.06 27.43
N GLY A 745 -31.53 3.27 26.87
CA GLY A 745 -30.57 4.34 27.11
C GLY A 745 -31.02 5.38 28.13
N LYS A 746 -30.30 6.50 28.17
CA LYS A 746 -30.73 7.72 28.86
C LYS A 746 -31.94 8.32 28.16
N ALA A 747 -31.91 8.33 26.83
CA ALA A 747 -33.04 8.62 25.96
C ALA A 747 -33.08 7.52 24.88
N GLY A 748 -34.23 6.85 24.74
CA GLY A 748 -34.37 5.75 23.79
C GLY A 748 -33.36 4.61 24.01
N ARG A 749 -32.30 4.50 23.20
CA ARG A 749 -31.31 3.41 23.28
C ARG A 749 -29.87 3.92 23.42
N ALA A 750 -29.06 3.16 24.14
CA ALA A 750 -27.63 3.41 24.32
C ALA A 750 -26.76 2.29 23.76
N LEU A 751 -25.54 2.65 23.37
CA LEU A 751 -24.48 1.75 22.93
C LEU A 751 -23.87 1.00 24.12
N VAL A 752 -23.84 -0.34 24.04
CA VAL A 752 -23.08 -1.17 24.98
C VAL A 752 -21.60 -1.16 24.59
N CYS A 753 -20.78 -0.66 25.50
CA CYS A 753 -19.32 -0.63 25.39
C CYS A 753 -18.75 -1.79 26.22
N ALA A 754 -18.32 -2.85 25.53
CA ALA A 754 -17.73 -4.06 26.13
C ALA A 754 -16.80 -4.76 25.12
N GLY A 755 -15.86 -4.01 24.54
CA GLY A 755 -14.93 -4.48 23.51
C GLY A 755 -15.38 -4.19 22.07
N GLY A 756 -16.67 -3.94 21.86
CA GLY A 756 -17.23 -3.38 20.62
C GLY A 756 -16.93 -1.89 20.44
N SER A 757 -17.35 -1.32 19.31
CA SER A 757 -17.25 0.12 19.04
C SER A 757 -18.24 0.59 17.98
N ALA A 758 -18.48 1.91 17.94
CA ALA A 758 -19.04 2.58 16.76
C ALA A 758 -17.93 3.38 16.07
N GLN A 759 -17.74 3.23 14.75
CA GLN A 759 -16.65 3.89 14.02
C GLN A 759 -17.16 4.69 12.83
N THR A 760 -16.84 5.99 12.77
CA THR A 760 -17.23 6.86 11.66
C THR A 760 -16.43 6.56 10.40
N SER A 761 -16.90 7.03 9.25
CA SER A 761 -16.05 7.24 8.08
C SER A 761 -14.95 8.28 8.39
N LYS A 762 -13.84 8.22 7.64
CA LYS A 762 -12.76 9.21 7.75
C LYS A 762 -13.23 10.52 7.14
N ASN A 763 -13.49 11.54 7.95
CA ASN A 763 -13.96 12.83 7.46
C ASN A 763 -13.28 13.98 8.22
N PRO A 764 -12.60 14.92 7.52
CA PRO A 764 -12.01 16.12 8.13
C PRO A 764 -12.98 16.96 8.98
N ALA A 765 -14.28 16.97 8.66
CA ALA A 765 -15.28 17.71 9.41
C ALA A 765 -15.38 17.28 10.88
N LEU A 766 -14.98 16.04 11.20
CA LEU A 766 -14.95 15.51 12.57
C LEU A 766 -13.79 16.05 13.42
N PHE A 767 -12.93 16.90 12.84
CA PHE A 767 -11.73 17.45 13.48
C PHE A 767 -11.72 18.98 13.40
N PRO A 768 -12.72 19.67 13.97
CA PRO A 768 -12.76 21.12 13.97
C PRO A 768 -11.65 21.73 14.85
N GLU A 769 -11.26 22.97 14.53
CA GLU A 769 -10.19 23.69 15.22
C GLU A 769 -10.55 24.07 16.66
N HIS A 770 -11.84 24.34 16.89
CA HIS A 770 -12.44 24.57 18.20
C HIS A 770 -13.63 23.63 18.34
N LEU A 771 -13.85 23.07 19.53
CA LEU A 771 -14.85 22.01 19.63
C LEU A 771 -15.47 21.85 21.01
N THR A 772 -16.67 21.27 20.99
CA THR A 772 -17.32 20.67 22.16
C THR A 772 -17.74 19.25 21.84
N ILE A 773 -17.41 18.30 22.73
CA ILE A 773 -18.00 16.96 22.72
C ILE A 773 -18.93 16.87 23.93
N SER A 774 -20.11 16.31 23.72
CA SER A 774 -21.05 15.98 24.79
C SER A 774 -21.53 14.54 24.64
N CYS A 775 -21.74 13.83 25.75
CA CYS A 775 -22.33 12.50 25.76
C CYS A 775 -22.93 12.18 27.14
N TRP A 776 -23.82 11.19 27.17
CA TRP A 776 -24.29 10.55 28.38
C TRP A 776 -23.59 9.22 28.58
N ILE A 777 -23.11 8.95 29.79
CA ILE A 777 -22.48 7.69 30.13
C ILE A 777 -23.06 7.08 31.40
N ARG A 778 -23.01 5.75 31.50
CA ARG A 778 -23.26 4.99 32.73
C ARG A 778 -22.27 3.85 32.83
N THR A 779 -21.70 3.64 34.02
CA THR A 779 -20.89 2.45 34.30
C THR A 779 -21.10 1.98 35.73
N ASP A 780 -21.00 0.68 35.92
CA ASP A 780 -20.99 0.03 37.22
C ASP A 780 -19.55 -0.43 37.59
N GLU A 781 -18.60 -0.30 36.67
CA GLU A 781 -17.21 -0.74 36.82
C GLU A 781 -16.34 0.38 37.42
N ALA A 782 -15.93 0.19 38.66
CA ALA A 782 -15.09 1.12 39.40
C ALA A 782 -13.65 1.16 38.87
N LYS A 783 -12.94 2.29 39.10
CA LYS A 783 -11.49 2.43 38.91
C LYS A 783 -10.97 2.11 37.49
N GLN A 784 -11.83 2.15 36.48
CA GLN A 784 -11.47 2.09 35.07
C GLN A 784 -10.33 3.08 34.73
N SER A 785 -9.34 2.62 33.96
CA SER A 785 -8.20 3.43 33.49
C SER A 785 -7.86 3.11 32.05
N ASP A 786 -7.55 4.13 31.27
CA ASP A 786 -7.30 4.04 29.82
C ASP A 786 -8.49 3.41 29.09
N ARG A 787 -9.64 4.07 29.23
CA ARG A 787 -10.94 3.64 28.73
C ARG A 787 -11.59 4.81 28.01
N TRP A 788 -11.95 4.67 26.73
CA TRP A 788 -12.29 5.82 25.88
C TRP A 788 -13.74 5.81 25.42
N PHE A 789 -14.43 6.93 25.58
CA PHE A 789 -15.81 7.14 25.11
C PHE A 789 -15.80 7.66 23.67
N VAL A 790 -14.86 8.56 23.36
CA VAL A 790 -14.64 9.13 22.04
C VAL A 790 -13.13 9.20 21.83
N ASN A 791 -12.60 8.60 20.76
CA ASN A 791 -11.17 8.56 20.48
C ASN A 791 -10.86 8.76 18.99
N SER A 792 -9.82 9.55 18.72
CA SER A 792 -9.18 9.64 17.40
C SER A 792 -7.64 9.57 17.45
N ILE A 793 -7.08 9.19 18.60
CA ILE A 793 -5.62 9.07 18.82
C ILE A 793 -5.24 7.59 18.79
N TYR A 794 -4.30 7.23 17.92
CA TYR A 794 -3.84 5.84 17.72
C TYR A 794 -2.31 5.79 17.78
N GLY A 795 -1.74 4.71 18.31
CA GLY A 795 -0.29 4.46 18.33
C GLY A 795 0.55 5.45 19.14
N GLY A 796 -0.08 6.28 19.99
CA GLY A 796 0.63 7.27 20.81
C GLY A 796 1.17 8.48 20.05
N THR A 797 0.78 8.68 18.78
CA THR A 797 1.34 9.77 17.96
C THR A 797 0.85 11.16 18.38
N THR A 798 1.65 12.18 18.10
CA THR A 798 1.33 13.60 18.33
C THR A 798 0.56 14.24 17.19
N ASP A 799 0.16 13.47 16.17
CA ASP A 799 -0.63 14.01 15.08
C ASP A 799 -2.01 14.34 15.64
N SER A 800 -2.37 15.62 15.61
CA SER A 800 -3.36 16.26 16.49
C SER A 800 -4.81 15.82 16.26
N GLY A 801 -5.24 14.82 17.03
CA GLY A 801 -6.64 14.46 17.27
C GLY A 801 -7.07 14.75 18.71
N PHE A 802 -8.07 14.04 19.20
CA PHE A 802 -8.58 14.19 20.56
C PHE A 802 -9.13 12.88 21.15
N ARG A 803 -9.23 12.79 22.48
CA ARG A 803 -9.89 11.69 23.18
C ARG A 803 -10.57 12.13 24.47
N LEU A 804 -11.77 11.62 24.70
CA LEU A 804 -12.54 11.76 25.93
C LEU A 804 -12.75 10.37 26.54
N GLY A 805 -12.44 10.22 27.83
CA GLY A 805 -12.51 8.91 28.49
C GLY A 805 -12.22 8.97 29.98
N MET A 806 -11.62 7.89 30.50
CA MET A 806 -11.26 7.70 31.89
C MET A 806 -9.77 7.40 32.04
N THR A 807 -9.17 7.95 33.09
CA THR A 807 -7.80 7.69 33.53
C THR A 807 -7.79 7.17 34.98
N GLY A 808 -6.59 6.92 35.52
CA GLY A 808 -6.37 6.26 36.81
C GLY A 808 -7.29 6.75 37.93
N GLY A 809 -7.86 5.80 38.66
CA GLY A 809 -8.84 6.03 39.73
C GLY A 809 -10.28 6.21 39.24
N GLY A 810 -10.58 6.00 37.96
CA GLY A 810 -11.92 6.18 37.40
C GLY A 810 -12.29 7.64 37.12
N ARG A 811 -11.30 8.51 36.94
CA ARG A 811 -11.48 9.95 36.75
C ARG A 811 -11.67 10.29 35.28
N LEU A 812 -12.55 11.24 34.99
CA LEU A 812 -12.72 11.75 33.62
C LEU A 812 -11.40 12.34 33.10
N CYS A 813 -11.09 12.07 31.84
CA CYS A 813 -9.92 12.57 31.15
C CYS A 813 -10.34 13.13 29.79
N TRP A 814 -9.91 14.36 29.52
CA TRP A 814 -9.90 14.95 28.20
C TRP A 814 -8.45 14.93 27.68
N GLY A 815 -8.23 14.90 26.37
CA GLY A 815 -6.89 14.76 25.85
C GLY A 815 -6.75 15.26 24.43
N VAL A 816 -5.85 16.22 24.25
CA VAL A 816 -5.38 16.72 22.96
C VAL A 816 -3.84 16.62 22.99
N PRO A 817 -3.21 15.68 22.26
CA PRO A 817 -1.79 15.38 22.40
C PRO A 817 -0.89 16.56 22.04
N GLU A 818 0.27 16.63 22.69
CA GLU A 818 1.38 17.55 22.36
C GLU A 818 2.69 16.79 22.31
N THR A 819 2.86 15.83 23.22
CA THR A 819 3.92 14.82 23.18
C THR A 819 3.30 13.42 23.10
N GLU A 820 4.10 12.43 22.75
CA GLU A 820 3.63 11.04 22.72
C GLU A 820 3.09 10.61 24.10
N TRP A 821 2.01 9.83 24.08
CA TRP A 821 1.37 9.26 25.28
C TRP A 821 0.87 10.25 26.33
N SER A 822 0.71 11.52 25.96
CA SER A 822 0.35 12.53 26.93
C SER A 822 -1.16 12.48 27.30
N HIS A 823 -1.47 12.68 28.59
CA HIS A 823 -2.82 12.76 29.13
C HIS A 823 -3.03 14.18 29.66
N HIS A 824 -3.95 14.95 29.07
CA HIS A 824 -3.99 16.39 29.29
C HIS A 824 -5.39 16.86 29.71
N LEU A 825 -5.51 17.03 31.02
CA LEU A 825 -6.70 17.37 31.82
C LEU A 825 -7.46 16.14 32.32
N ALA A 826 -7.40 15.94 33.64
CA ALA A 826 -8.21 14.97 34.36
C ALA A 826 -9.05 15.68 35.42
N ALA A 827 -10.26 15.18 35.65
CA ALA A 827 -11.08 15.58 36.77
C ALA A 827 -10.43 15.17 38.10
N LYS A 828 -10.76 15.88 39.19
CA LYS A 828 -10.29 15.54 40.53
C LYS A 828 -10.98 14.29 41.08
N GLU A 829 -12.31 14.29 40.97
CA GLU A 829 -13.17 13.23 41.50
C GLU A 829 -13.41 12.11 40.46
N PRO A 830 -13.61 10.86 40.92
CA PRO A 830 -13.98 9.76 40.05
C PRO A 830 -15.40 9.93 39.50
N LEU A 831 -15.67 9.27 38.37
CA LEU A 831 -17.01 9.21 37.80
C LEU A 831 -17.97 8.46 38.74
N PRO A 832 -19.17 9.00 39.03
CA PRO A 832 -20.20 8.30 39.79
C PRO A 832 -20.67 7.02 39.10
N LEU A 833 -20.79 5.92 39.87
CA LEU A 833 -21.25 4.62 39.38
C LEU A 833 -22.77 4.48 39.49
N GLY A 834 -23.36 3.55 38.72
CA GLY A 834 -24.77 3.15 38.88
C GLY A 834 -25.82 4.12 38.33
N ARG A 835 -25.42 5.30 37.82
CA ARG A 835 -26.33 6.30 37.24
C ARG A 835 -25.84 6.86 35.93
N TRP A 836 -26.76 7.46 35.17
CA TRP A 836 -26.41 8.29 34.03
C TRP A 836 -25.73 9.58 34.48
N VAL A 837 -24.64 9.93 33.81
CA VAL A 837 -23.85 11.15 34.03
C VAL A 837 -23.69 11.84 32.68
N HIS A 838 -24.01 13.13 32.62
CA HIS A 838 -23.73 13.93 31.44
C HIS A 838 -22.28 14.41 31.50
N VAL A 839 -21.51 14.15 30.43
CA VAL A 839 -20.11 14.55 30.32
C VAL A 839 -19.94 15.41 29.08
N ALA A 840 -19.31 16.58 29.25
CA ALA A 840 -18.89 17.40 28.13
C ALA A 840 -17.42 17.83 28.25
N ALA A 841 -16.75 18.01 27.12
CA ALA A 841 -15.40 18.52 27.05
C ALA A 841 -15.27 19.57 25.95
N THR A 842 -14.54 20.65 26.23
CA THR A 842 -14.36 21.77 25.29
C THR A 842 -12.89 22.08 25.05
N ALA A 843 -12.55 22.55 23.85
CA ALA A 843 -11.23 23.08 23.54
C ALA A 843 -11.34 24.23 22.52
N ASP A 844 -10.74 25.39 22.83
CA ASP A 844 -10.75 26.63 22.00
C ASP A 844 -9.33 27.10 21.61
N ASN A 845 -8.33 26.23 21.65
CA ASN A 845 -6.90 26.58 21.49
C ASN A 845 -6.39 27.65 22.48
N GLN A 846 -7.11 27.88 23.59
CA GLN A 846 -6.66 28.70 24.71
C GLN A 846 -6.86 27.97 26.04
N ALA A 847 -7.92 27.17 26.17
CA ALA A 847 -8.25 26.41 27.34
C ALA A 847 -8.95 25.10 26.98
N MET A 848 -8.72 24.10 27.81
CA MET A 848 -9.43 22.83 27.83
C MET A 848 -10.28 22.75 29.10
N ARG A 849 -11.51 22.25 28.99
CA ARG A 849 -12.42 22.09 30.14
C ARG A 849 -13.14 20.75 30.10
N ILE A 850 -13.46 20.22 31.28
CA ILE A 850 -14.32 19.05 31.48
C ILE A 850 -15.52 19.48 32.33
N TYR A 851 -16.70 19.06 31.93
CA TYR A 851 -17.94 19.27 32.65
C TYR A 851 -18.58 17.93 33.02
N MET A 852 -19.13 17.86 34.22
CA MET A 852 -19.90 16.71 34.72
C MET A 852 -21.25 17.22 35.25
N ASP A 853 -22.35 16.67 34.75
CA ASP A 853 -23.72 17.09 35.06
C ASP A 853 -23.92 18.63 34.96
N GLY A 854 -23.36 19.23 33.91
CA GLY A 854 -23.46 20.66 33.63
C GLY A 854 -22.46 21.56 34.37
N LYS A 855 -21.69 21.03 35.34
CA LYS A 855 -20.73 21.81 36.15
C LYS A 855 -19.30 21.58 35.69
N GLU A 856 -18.49 22.64 35.62
CA GLU A 856 -17.06 22.53 35.33
C GLU A 856 -16.35 21.77 36.46
N VAL A 857 -15.63 20.70 36.13
CA VAL A 857 -14.91 19.85 37.10
C VAL A 857 -13.39 19.84 36.88
N ALA A 858 -12.93 20.35 35.73
CA ALA A 858 -11.52 20.57 35.46
C ALA A 858 -11.36 21.63 34.37
N LYS A 859 -10.29 22.44 34.49
CA LYS A 859 -9.86 23.41 33.49
C LYS A 859 -8.34 23.49 33.46
N THR A 860 -7.77 23.69 32.27
CA THR A 860 -6.38 24.11 32.10
C THR A 860 -6.28 25.10 30.95
N GLU A 861 -5.38 26.06 31.06
CA GLU A 861 -5.01 26.93 29.96
C GLU A 861 -4.02 26.19 29.06
N ARG A 862 -4.29 26.14 27.76
CA ARG A 862 -3.49 25.41 26.79
C ARG A 862 -3.84 25.83 25.36
N SER A 863 -2.80 26.12 24.57
CA SER A 863 -2.93 26.48 23.15
C SER A 863 -2.43 25.38 22.23
N VAL A 864 -3.16 24.26 22.18
CA VAL A 864 -2.85 23.15 21.25
C VAL A 864 -3.97 23.01 20.21
N PRO A 865 -3.66 23.11 18.90
CA PRO A 865 -4.63 22.97 17.83
C PRO A 865 -5.26 21.57 17.79
N VAL A 866 -6.59 21.50 17.72
CA VAL A 866 -7.33 20.22 17.70
C VAL A 866 -7.59 19.70 16.26
N GLY A 867 -7.25 20.47 15.23
CA GLY A 867 -7.82 20.32 13.88
C GLY A 867 -6.92 19.82 12.75
N ALA A 868 -5.94 18.93 12.96
CA ALA A 868 -5.27 18.32 11.80
C ALA A 868 -6.13 17.19 11.21
N PRO A 869 -6.49 17.21 9.91
CA PRO A 869 -7.17 16.09 9.29
C PRO A 869 -6.20 14.92 9.10
N LEU A 870 -6.28 13.92 9.97
CA LEU A 870 -5.33 12.79 10.01
C LEU A 870 -5.70 11.63 9.10
N GLY A 871 -6.82 11.71 8.36
CA GLY A 871 -7.36 10.57 7.64
C GLY A 871 -7.68 9.40 8.58
N ARG A 872 -8.21 9.70 9.77
CA ARG A 872 -8.53 8.76 10.86
C ARG A 872 -10.04 8.68 11.10
N HIS A 873 -10.47 7.54 11.66
CA HIS A 873 -11.84 7.35 12.12
C HIS A 873 -12.01 7.98 13.51
N LEU A 874 -13.20 8.49 13.81
CA LEU A 874 -13.63 8.72 15.18
C LEU A 874 -14.22 7.41 15.71
N THR A 875 -13.68 6.91 16.82
CA THR A 875 -14.15 5.69 17.49
C THR A 875 -14.92 6.06 18.75
N LEU A 876 -16.16 5.56 18.86
CA LEU A 876 -17.01 5.71 20.04
C LEU A 876 -17.01 4.41 20.85
N GLY A 877 -16.93 4.53 22.18
CA GLY A 877 -16.94 3.42 23.14
C GLY A 877 -15.63 2.62 23.24
N ASN A 878 -14.61 2.94 22.44
CA ASN A 878 -13.34 2.22 22.42
C ASN A 878 -12.17 3.10 21.96
N TYR A 879 -10.93 2.63 22.18
CA TYR A 879 -9.72 3.18 21.57
C TYR A 879 -9.72 2.97 20.05
N GLU A 880 -9.86 1.72 19.63
CA GLU A 880 -10.03 1.28 18.25
C GLU A 880 -10.80 -0.03 18.26
N HIS A 881 -11.30 -0.48 17.10
CA HIS A 881 -12.07 -1.72 17.04
C HIS A 881 -11.31 -2.91 17.68
N GLN A 882 -11.96 -3.58 18.64
CA GLN A 882 -11.43 -4.74 19.40
C GLN A 882 -10.20 -4.47 20.27
N HIS A 883 -9.87 -3.21 20.57
CA HIS A 883 -8.75 -2.93 21.44
C HIS A 883 -9.08 -3.18 22.92
N ARG A 884 -8.08 -3.58 23.69
CA ARG A 884 -8.20 -3.82 25.15
C ARG A 884 -8.53 -2.56 25.96
N ALA A 885 -8.29 -1.38 25.39
CA ALA A 885 -8.56 -0.08 25.99
C ALA A 885 -9.98 0.43 25.66
N HIS A 886 -10.98 -0.45 25.78
CA HIS A 886 -12.38 -0.14 25.51
C HIS A 886 -13.10 0.29 26.77
N PHE A 887 -14.00 1.27 26.70
CA PHE A 887 -14.86 1.59 27.84
C PHE A 887 -15.76 0.40 28.20
N ILE A 888 -15.97 0.17 29.50
CA ILE A 888 -16.92 -0.80 30.03
C ILE A 888 -18.09 -0.03 30.62
N GLY A 889 -19.22 0.00 29.90
CA GLY A 889 -20.41 0.75 30.30
C GLY A 889 -21.36 1.03 29.13
N LEU A 890 -22.25 2.00 29.34
CA LEU A 890 -23.22 2.46 28.35
C LEU A 890 -22.87 3.88 27.89
N LEU A 891 -22.97 4.13 26.59
CA LEU A 891 -22.73 5.42 25.95
C LEU A 891 -23.96 5.83 25.16
N ASP A 892 -24.40 7.07 25.33
CA ASP A 892 -25.63 7.57 24.70
C ASP A 892 -25.46 9.03 24.27
N GLU A 893 -26.28 9.48 23.32
CA GLU A 893 -26.51 10.90 23.02
C GLU A 893 -25.21 11.68 22.67
N VAL A 894 -24.31 11.08 21.89
CA VAL A 894 -22.98 11.65 21.58
C VAL A 894 -23.09 12.76 20.55
N ARG A 895 -22.65 13.97 20.90
CA ARG A 895 -22.65 15.17 20.05
C ARG A 895 -21.26 15.75 19.89
N LEU A 896 -20.96 16.23 18.69
CA LEU A 896 -19.76 17.00 18.37
C LEU A 896 -20.17 18.35 17.79
N TYR A 897 -19.61 19.43 18.31
CA TYR A 897 -19.78 20.79 17.81
C TYR A 897 -18.44 21.37 17.33
N ASP A 898 -18.47 22.24 16.33
CA ASP A 898 -17.30 23.00 15.81
C ASP A 898 -17.05 24.32 16.55
N ARG A 899 -17.66 24.45 17.74
CA ARG A 899 -17.55 25.61 18.62
C ARG A 899 -17.47 25.19 20.08
N VAL A 900 -16.98 26.10 20.91
CA VAL A 900 -17.03 25.95 22.37
C VAL A 900 -18.40 26.42 22.87
N LEU A 901 -19.18 25.50 23.42
CA LEU A 901 -20.45 25.82 24.07
C LEU A 901 -20.21 26.54 25.39
N THR A 902 -21.10 27.48 25.72
CA THR A 902 -21.04 28.19 27.00
C THR A 902 -21.45 27.27 28.16
N PRO A 903 -21.05 27.55 29.41
CA PRO A 903 -21.50 26.77 30.57
C PRO A 903 -23.02 26.62 30.65
N ALA A 904 -23.79 27.66 30.31
CA ALA A 904 -25.26 27.60 30.28
C ALA A 904 -25.81 26.67 29.19
N GLN A 905 -25.16 26.63 28.02
CA GLN A 905 -25.52 25.68 26.95
C GLN A 905 -25.22 24.24 27.38
N ILE A 906 -24.08 24.00 28.04
CA ILE A 906 -23.72 22.68 28.57
C ILE A 906 -24.67 22.24 29.69
N GLU A 907 -25.08 23.15 30.58
CA GLU A 907 -26.09 22.87 31.60
C GLU A 907 -27.44 22.50 30.97
N THR A 908 -27.79 23.12 29.83
CA THR A 908 -29.01 22.78 29.09
C THR A 908 -28.94 21.36 28.53
N LEU A 909 -27.80 20.95 27.95
CA LEU A 909 -27.59 19.57 27.47
C LEU A 909 -27.59 18.53 28.61
N ALA A 910 -27.21 18.94 29.83
CA ALA A 910 -27.23 18.09 31.02
C ALA A 910 -28.64 17.86 31.60
N LYS A 911 -29.64 18.64 31.18
CA LYS A 911 -31.03 18.45 31.59
C LYS A 911 -31.68 17.37 30.70
N PRO A 912 -32.58 16.52 31.24
CA PRO A 912 -33.35 15.60 30.39
C PRO A 912 -34.11 16.42 29.34
N ALA A 913 -34.03 16.03 28.07
CA ALA A 913 -34.87 16.64 27.05
C ALA A 913 -36.35 16.39 27.43
N ALA A 914 -37.12 17.47 27.61
CA ALA A 914 -38.57 17.35 27.61
C ALA A 914 -38.98 16.93 26.19
N ARG A 915 -39.34 15.66 25.99
CA ARG A 915 -39.96 15.19 24.76
C ARG A 915 -41.47 15.32 24.88
#